data_AF-A0A523PIN5-F1
#
_entry.id   AF-A0A523PIN5-F1
#
_cell.length_a   1.000
_cell.length_b   1.000
_cell.length_c   1.000
_cell.angle_alpha   90.00
_cell.angle_beta   90.00
_cell.angle_gamma   90.00
#
_symmetry.space_group_name_H-M   'P 1'
#
loop_
_entity.id
_entity.type
_entity.pdbx_description
1 polymer ?
#
loop_
_entity_poly.entity_id
_entity_poly.type
_entity_poly.pdbx_seq_one_letter_code
_entity_poly.pdbx_strand_id
1 'polypeptide(L)'
;MPVPALLLALALAGDVHVDEARGFRIETPTGWRKTEQDVGARRVVTFMPPGSAGEKGVTVTVLELEEGQGVDELLEQSRDRVAASGGDYSDFEEWEGELAGEPAPGVRVTFRAPSGVYRIVESFAVRGKTAFIVQRHALVEDFDALAEELEAVVRTFAWVEISADVRAELRLAELAQRCGSEVEWATSWADAAARARAGDRLVLVVAFLVPGFAITDTPRTTVFSNEDVVELVNERFVPLWYTAGMEAPFVRSYGMSKTTFGQALLLVTPDGDVVLETHGSSSPDVAYPFLCAGLARNPEFAGAPLAADLAPVDRAERHVARGQLDRALALLDGETSGRAHRLRARVLRLLRRGAEALDAIAAARVAGGESEAALDVEEAELLMREGRESEAGSRLDRVLDPESMESDEADHAAFLRGLLDLQAGHRVVARWRWNMLGMIKPESRWAWQAAAALGSTASSFDVRPDLTWPDAGVLAELLAFPELAPLPLERRGEAEAGALAWLLAAQRADGAWRGSTRTSSPEGLGADPFTDAITAIAGRALLRHLDTDGAEGAVRRALEFLRASIASRVEEPPLVLYMDYMTWSDAMMLHFLAETRDAGLEAAEALAPLAATLVADLESRQVRDGGWSYYVTGDLDGAAAPAQSISFTTAAAVFALSRARTAGFAVPDPMLDQAVTALERMRGDDGVFAYFLFSDTGEARRSTATPGAVGRGPACELALFSAGKSTAERLRAALTSFLAHAPLYAAEQGKVLMHAGPDGQGCHYLFFDYAHAALAEASLAPDPETRTRLLELVLDCRQIDGAFLDTPILGKAYGTAMALIAFDALAGAH
;
A
#
# COMPACT_ATOMS: atom_id res chain seq x y z
N MET A 1 42.07 -48.20 -18.91
CA MET A 1 41.68 -47.35 -17.77
C MET A 1 40.46 -46.55 -18.20
N PRO A 2 39.25 -46.83 -17.69
CA PRO A 2 38.08 -46.16 -18.22
C PRO A 2 37.81 -44.86 -17.45
N VAL A 3 37.98 -43.76 -18.17
CA VAL A 3 37.53 -42.39 -17.87
C VAL A 3 36.10 -42.05 -18.41
N PRO A 4 35.15 -42.98 -18.70
CA PRO A 4 33.79 -42.56 -19.10
C PRO A 4 32.80 -42.38 -17.94
N ALA A 5 33.08 -42.83 -16.71
CA ALA A 5 32.08 -42.76 -15.62
C ALA A 5 31.94 -41.36 -14.99
N LEU A 6 33.01 -40.55 -14.97
CA LEU A 6 32.99 -39.23 -14.31
C LEU A 6 32.43 -38.12 -15.20
N LEU A 7 32.51 -38.26 -16.53
CA LEU A 7 31.97 -37.30 -17.49
C LEU A 7 30.47 -37.47 -17.77
N LEU A 8 29.91 -38.66 -17.51
CA LEU A 8 28.45 -38.85 -17.58
C LEU A 8 27.73 -38.29 -16.34
N ALA A 9 28.39 -38.27 -15.18
CA ALA A 9 27.82 -37.73 -13.93
C ALA A 9 27.78 -36.18 -13.90
N LEU A 10 28.56 -35.51 -14.76
CA LEU A 10 28.60 -34.05 -14.86
C LEU A 10 27.64 -33.47 -15.93
N ALA A 11 26.91 -34.32 -16.67
CA ALA A 11 25.98 -33.91 -17.73
C ALA A 11 24.49 -34.08 -17.38
N LEU A 12 24.16 -34.39 -16.12
CA LEU A 12 22.80 -34.57 -15.60
C LEU A 12 22.63 -33.91 -14.22
N ALA A 13 23.09 -32.67 -14.07
CA ALA A 13 22.72 -31.87 -12.90
C ALA A 13 21.32 -31.30 -13.14
N GLY A 14 20.29 -32.02 -12.66
CA GLY A 14 18.92 -31.49 -12.62
C GLY A 14 18.83 -30.28 -11.68
N ASP A 15 17.82 -29.44 -11.88
CA ASP A 15 17.48 -28.35 -10.98
C ASP A 15 16.74 -28.93 -9.77
N VAL A 16 17.29 -28.74 -8.57
CA VAL A 16 16.68 -29.23 -7.32
C VAL A 16 15.78 -28.14 -6.74
N HIS A 17 14.51 -28.48 -6.55
CA HIS A 17 13.51 -27.57 -5.97
C HIS A 17 13.16 -28.08 -4.58
N VAL A 18 13.35 -27.23 -3.57
CA VAL A 18 13.06 -27.54 -2.16
C VAL A 18 11.99 -26.59 -1.66
N ASP A 19 10.89 -27.13 -1.12
CA ASP A 19 9.91 -26.38 -0.34
C ASP A 19 10.00 -26.89 1.11
N GLU A 20 10.90 -26.26 1.87
CA GLU A 20 11.17 -26.65 3.25
C GLU A 20 9.95 -26.40 4.15
N ALA A 21 9.18 -25.33 3.88
CA ALA A 21 7.95 -24.99 4.59
C ALA A 21 6.89 -26.08 4.49
N ARG A 22 6.82 -26.75 3.34
CA ARG A 22 5.84 -27.83 3.09
C ARG A 22 6.47 -29.21 3.15
N GLY A 23 7.76 -29.30 3.46
CA GLY A 23 8.44 -30.56 3.74
C GLY A 23 8.64 -31.48 2.52
N PHE A 24 8.84 -30.92 1.33
CA PHE A 24 9.16 -31.73 0.14
C PHE A 24 10.28 -31.14 -0.72
N ARG A 25 10.93 -32.01 -1.51
CA ARG A 25 11.82 -31.65 -2.60
C ARG A 25 11.51 -32.46 -3.84
N ILE A 26 11.83 -31.91 -5.00
CA ILE A 26 11.70 -32.57 -6.30
C ILE A 26 12.78 -32.05 -7.25
N GLU A 27 13.33 -32.92 -8.08
CA GLU A 27 14.41 -32.61 -9.00
C GLU A 27 13.88 -32.68 -10.45
N THR A 28 14.14 -31.65 -11.24
CA THR A 28 13.71 -31.58 -12.64
C THR A 28 14.91 -31.57 -13.58
N PRO A 29 14.80 -32.04 -14.83
CA PRO A 29 15.84 -31.80 -15.83
C PRO A 29 16.12 -30.30 -15.99
N THR A 30 17.36 -29.95 -16.34
CA THR A 30 17.79 -28.56 -16.52
C THR A 30 16.92 -27.84 -17.56
N GLY A 31 16.50 -26.62 -17.25
CA GLY A 31 15.73 -25.75 -18.17
C GLY A 31 14.21 -25.95 -18.10
N TRP A 32 13.73 -26.82 -17.22
CA TRP A 32 12.32 -26.84 -16.83
C TRP A 32 11.96 -25.54 -16.09
N ARG A 33 10.73 -25.06 -16.31
CA ARG A 33 10.19 -23.88 -15.65
C ARG A 33 9.34 -24.28 -14.46
N LYS A 34 9.44 -23.52 -13.38
CA LYS A 34 8.60 -23.65 -12.17
C LYS A 34 7.60 -22.51 -12.13
N THR A 35 6.34 -22.82 -11.83
CA THR A 35 5.32 -21.84 -11.46
C THR A 35 4.70 -22.23 -10.13
N GLU A 36 4.29 -21.23 -9.35
CA GLU A 36 3.69 -21.43 -8.05
C GLU A 36 2.44 -20.57 -7.91
N GLN A 37 1.42 -21.12 -7.26
CA GLN A 37 0.16 -20.42 -7.03
C GLN A 37 -0.48 -20.90 -5.72
N ASP A 38 -1.01 -19.97 -4.94
CA ASP A 38 -1.94 -20.28 -3.85
C ASP A 38 -3.38 -20.19 -4.38
N VAL A 39 -4.15 -21.26 -4.20
CA VAL A 39 -5.55 -21.36 -4.62
C VAL A 39 -6.39 -21.78 -3.41
N GLY A 40 -6.98 -20.78 -2.73
CA GLY A 40 -7.65 -21.00 -1.46
C GLY A 40 -6.67 -21.52 -0.40
N ALA A 41 -6.95 -22.67 0.19
CA ALA A 41 -6.07 -23.34 1.17
C ALA A 41 -5.02 -24.28 0.53
N ARG A 42 -4.85 -24.24 -0.80
CA ARG A 42 -3.95 -25.14 -1.55
C ARG A 42 -2.75 -24.38 -2.09
N ARG A 43 -1.54 -24.91 -1.91
CA ARG A 43 -0.35 -24.50 -2.67
C ARG A 43 -0.21 -25.41 -3.87
N VAL A 44 -0.09 -24.84 -5.06
CA VAL A 44 0.12 -25.58 -6.31
C VAL A 44 1.45 -25.18 -6.90
N VAL A 45 2.37 -26.14 -7.04
CA VAL A 45 3.69 -25.95 -7.65
C VAL A 45 3.75 -26.79 -8.93
N THR A 46 3.90 -26.14 -10.08
CA THR A 46 3.94 -26.81 -11.39
C THR A 46 5.31 -26.71 -12.02
N PHE A 47 5.86 -27.84 -12.46
CA PHE A 47 7.11 -27.99 -13.16
C PHE A 47 6.85 -28.39 -14.61
N MET A 48 7.35 -27.59 -15.55
CA MET A 48 7.04 -27.72 -16.98
C MET A 48 8.32 -27.84 -17.82
N PRO A 49 8.36 -28.73 -18.81
CA PRO A 49 9.49 -28.80 -19.74
C PRO A 49 9.60 -27.54 -20.61
N PRO A 50 10.79 -27.26 -21.19
CA PRO A 50 11.00 -26.14 -22.09
C PRO A 50 9.94 -26.06 -23.20
N GLY A 51 9.37 -24.87 -23.41
CA GLY A 51 8.38 -24.60 -24.45
C GLY A 51 6.94 -25.04 -24.14
N SER A 52 6.68 -25.70 -23.01
CA SER A 52 5.31 -26.00 -22.52
C SER A 52 4.69 -24.74 -21.89
N ALA A 53 3.46 -24.38 -22.25
CA ALA A 53 2.70 -23.30 -21.62
C ALA A 53 1.78 -23.81 -20.50
N GLY A 54 2.00 -25.04 -20.02
CA GLY A 54 1.20 -25.70 -19.00
C GLY A 54 0.51 -26.97 -19.51
N GLU A 55 0.61 -27.28 -20.80
CA GLU A 55 -0.07 -28.44 -21.39
C GLU A 55 0.56 -29.77 -20.94
N LYS A 56 1.80 -29.74 -20.46
CA LYS A 56 2.52 -30.90 -19.93
C LYS A 56 3.42 -30.52 -18.77
N GLY A 57 3.51 -31.41 -17.77
CA GLY A 57 4.37 -31.20 -16.61
C GLY A 57 4.04 -32.10 -15.42
N VAL A 58 4.70 -31.81 -14.31
CA VAL A 58 4.44 -32.39 -12.98
C VAL A 58 3.95 -31.29 -12.05
N THR A 59 2.88 -31.53 -11.33
CA THR A 59 2.28 -30.59 -10.38
C THR A 59 2.26 -31.20 -8.99
N VAL A 60 2.77 -30.49 -8.00
CA VAL A 60 2.64 -30.84 -6.58
C VAL A 60 1.61 -29.91 -5.96
N THR A 61 0.49 -30.46 -5.51
CA THR A 61 -0.50 -29.73 -4.71
C THR A 61 -0.36 -30.11 -3.26
N VAL A 62 -0.19 -29.13 -2.39
CA VAL A 62 -0.14 -29.29 -0.94
C VAL A 62 -1.38 -28.65 -0.33
N LEU A 63 -2.08 -29.37 0.54
CA LEU A 63 -3.26 -28.87 1.26
C LEU A 63 -3.32 -29.42 2.67
N GLU A 64 -3.92 -28.67 3.59
CA GLU A 64 -4.25 -29.15 4.93
C GLU A 64 -5.59 -29.90 4.91
N LEU A 65 -5.65 -30.99 5.67
CA LEU A 65 -6.80 -31.85 5.87
C LEU A 65 -7.44 -31.59 7.24
N GLU A 66 -8.75 -31.78 7.31
CA GLU A 66 -9.48 -31.81 8.58
C GLU A 66 -9.12 -33.04 9.40
N GLU A 67 -9.39 -32.98 10.71
CA GLU A 67 -9.06 -34.07 11.63
C GLU A 67 -9.83 -35.34 11.27
N GLY A 68 -9.09 -36.44 11.01
CA GLY A 68 -9.65 -37.72 10.63
C GLY A 68 -9.73 -37.97 9.11
N GLN A 69 -9.43 -36.98 8.28
CA GLN A 69 -9.27 -37.18 6.83
C GLN A 69 -7.91 -37.81 6.49
N GLY A 70 -7.85 -38.56 5.39
CA GLY A 70 -6.66 -39.28 4.94
C GLY A 70 -6.68 -39.55 3.43
N VAL A 71 -5.83 -40.47 2.97
CA VAL A 71 -5.71 -40.79 1.54
C VAL A 71 -7.03 -41.31 0.94
N ASP A 72 -7.80 -42.08 1.70
CA ASP A 72 -9.10 -42.63 1.24
C ASP A 72 -10.11 -41.53 0.91
N GLU A 73 -10.11 -40.44 1.69
CA GLU A 73 -10.95 -39.27 1.45
C GLU A 73 -10.54 -38.54 0.16
N LEU A 74 -9.25 -38.42 -0.13
CA LEU A 74 -8.75 -37.82 -1.38
C LEU A 74 -9.14 -38.65 -2.61
N LEU A 75 -9.15 -39.98 -2.48
CA LEU A 75 -9.64 -40.89 -3.49
C LEU A 75 -11.14 -40.73 -3.70
N GLU A 76 -11.93 -40.65 -2.62
CA GLU A 76 -13.38 -40.41 -2.68
C GLU A 76 -13.72 -39.07 -3.32
N GLN A 77 -13.05 -37.99 -2.91
CA GLN A 77 -13.19 -36.66 -3.52
C GLN A 77 -12.85 -36.66 -5.00
N SER A 78 -11.84 -37.43 -5.41
CA SER A 78 -11.49 -37.58 -6.82
C SER A 78 -12.56 -38.34 -7.60
N ARG A 79 -13.15 -39.40 -7.02
CA ARG A 79 -14.27 -40.14 -7.60
C ARG A 79 -15.50 -39.25 -7.75
N ASP A 80 -15.84 -38.49 -6.71
CA ASP A 80 -16.98 -37.57 -6.71
C ASP A 80 -16.81 -36.43 -7.72
N ARG A 81 -15.60 -35.86 -7.82
CA ARG A 81 -15.24 -34.86 -8.83
C ARG A 81 -15.46 -35.39 -10.25
N VAL A 82 -15.04 -36.62 -10.53
CA VAL A 82 -15.29 -37.24 -11.84
C VAL A 82 -16.79 -37.46 -12.07
N ALA A 83 -17.53 -37.98 -11.09
CA ALA A 83 -18.96 -38.22 -11.20
C ALA A 83 -19.79 -36.93 -11.41
N ALA A 84 -19.40 -35.84 -10.76
CA ALA A 84 -20.07 -34.54 -10.84
C ALA A 84 -19.72 -33.73 -12.09
N SER A 85 -18.70 -34.14 -12.87
CA SER A 85 -18.12 -33.34 -13.95
C SER A 85 -18.98 -33.15 -15.20
N GLY A 86 -20.14 -33.81 -15.31
CA GLY A 86 -20.99 -33.71 -16.49
C GLY A 86 -20.39 -34.25 -17.79
N GLY A 87 -19.29 -35.03 -17.70
CA GLY A 87 -18.62 -35.64 -18.85
C GLY A 87 -17.25 -35.04 -19.21
N ASP A 88 -16.76 -34.06 -18.44
CA ASP A 88 -15.43 -33.48 -18.65
C ASP A 88 -14.30 -34.43 -18.22
N TYR A 89 -14.57 -35.37 -17.31
CA TYR A 89 -13.63 -36.44 -16.94
C TYR A 89 -14.10 -37.81 -17.49
N SER A 90 -13.17 -38.61 -17.99
CA SER A 90 -13.39 -39.98 -18.46
C SER A 90 -12.26 -40.91 -18.03
N ASP A 91 -12.42 -42.22 -18.29
CA ASP A 91 -11.37 -43.23 -18.12
C ASP A 91 -10.76 -43.29 -16.70
N PHE A 92 -11.62 -43.12 -15.68
CA PHE A 92 -11.21 -43.21 -14.28
C PHE A 92 -10.75 -44.62 -13.93
N GLU A 93 -9.53 -44.71 -13.44
CA GLU A 93 -8.90 -45.94 -12.96
C GLU A 93 -8.14 -45.62 -11.67
N GLU A 94 -8.26 -46.48 -10.65
CA GLU A 94 -7.40 -46.35 -9.48
C GLU A 94 -5.99 -46.83 -9.82
N TRP A 95 -5.01 -46.08 -9.35
CA TRP A 95 -3.59 -46.31 -9.62
C TRP A 95 -2.85 -46.46 -8.31
N GLU A 96 -1.84 -47.34 -8.29
CA GLU A 96 -0.95 -47.49 -7.16
C GLU A 96 0.45 -47.04 -7.59
N GLY A 97 0.88 -45.89 -7.06
CA GLY A 97 2.18 -45.30 -7.32
C GLY A 97 3.10 -45.37 -6.10
N GLU A 98 4.22 -44.67 -6.21
CA GLU A 98 5.17 -44.49 -5.11
C GLU A 98 5.55 -43.01 -5.02
N LEU A 99 5.61 -42.48 -3.80
CA LEU A 99 6.16 -41.15 -3.51
C LEU A 99 7.18 -41.29 -2.39
N ALA A 100 8.40 -40.79 -2.62
CA ALA A 100 9.48 -40.81 -1.64
C ALA A 100 9.81 -42.21 -1.04
N GLY A 101 9.63 -43.30 -1.80
CA GLY A 101 9.86 -44.66 -1.30
C GLY A 101 8.65 -45.33 -0.65
N GLU A 102 7.51 -44.64 -0.58
CA GLU A 102 6.30 -45.10 0.12
C GLU A 102 5.14 -45.33 -0.86
N PRO A 103 4.28 -46.34 -0.65
CA PRO A 103 3.09 -46.56 -1.46
C PRO A 103 2.18 -45.32 -1.46
N ALA A 104 1.81 -44.86 -2.65
CA ALA A 104 0.98 -43.68 -2.87
C ALA A 104 -0.24 -44.06 -3.74
N PRO A 105 -1.39 -44.39 -3.13
CA PRO A 105 -2.64 -44.59 -3.85
C PRO A 105 -3.01 -43.34 -4.67
N GLY A 106 -3.68 -43.54 -5.79
CA GLY A 106 -3.89 -42.48 -6.74
C GLY A 106 -4.96 -42.80 -7.76
N VAL A 107 -5.10 -41.92 -8.74
CA VAL A 107 -6.07 -42.07 -9.83
C VAL A 107 -5.43 -41.73 -11.16
N ARG A 108 -5.87 -42.42 -12.20
CA ARG A 108 -5.64 -42.06 -13.60
C ARG A 108 -6.97 -41.65 -14.19
N VAL A 109 -6.99 -40.48 -14.84
CA VAL A 109 -8.18 -39.94 -15.49
C VAL A 109 -7.80 -39.28 -16.81
N THR A 110 -8.78 -39.16 -17.69
CA THR A 110 -8.71 -38.30 -18.87
C THR A 110 -9.59 -37.09 -18.63
N PHE A 111 -9.07 -35.89 -18.88
CA PHE A 111 -9.76 -34.62 -18.64
C PHE A 111 -9.87 -33.81 -19.92
N ARG A 112 -11.06 -33.34 -20.26
CA ARG A 112 -11.35 -32.51 -21.43
C ARG A 112 -11.42 -31.04 -21.02
N ALA A 113 -10.52 -30.23 -21.56
CA ALA A 113 -10.54 -28.78 -21.41
C ALA A 113 -10.63 -28.09 -22.78
N PRO A 114 -10.94 -26.77 -22.84
CA PRO A 114 -10.95 -26.02 -24.10
C PRO A 114 -9.60 -26.06 -24.85
N SER A 115 -8.50 -26.25 -24.14
CA SER A 115 -7.14 -26.33 -24.68
C SER A 115 -6.75 -27.71 -25.22
N GLY A 116 -7.52 -28.76 -24.93
CA GLY A 116 -7.21 -30.12 -25.36
C GLY A 116 -7.74 -31.20 -24.42
N VAL A 117 -7.43 -32.46 -24.75
CA VAL A 117 -7.76 -33.62 -23.92
C VAL A 117 -6.48 -34.09 -23.24
N TYR A 118 -6.49 -34.12 -21.92
CA TYR A 118 -5.34 -34.42 -21.08
C TYR A 118 -5.45 -35.82 -20.49
N ARG A 119 -4.31 -36.51 -20.39
CA ARG A 119 -4.17 -37.65 -19.49
C ARG A 119 -3.54 -37.15 -18.20
N ILE A 120 -4.15 -37.49 -17.08
CA ILE A 120 -3.74 -37.08 -15.74
C ILE A 120 -3.53 -38.35 -14.91
N VAL A 121 -2.41 -38.41 -14.19
CA VAL A 121 -2.18 -39.42 -13.15
C VAL A 121 -1.80 -38.69 -11.88
N GLU A 122 -2.60 -38.84 -10.83
CA GLU A 122 -2.40 -38.27 -9.50
C GLU A 122 -1.97 -39.38 -8.54
N SER A 123 -0.94 -39.11 -7.73
CA SER A 123 -0.54 -39.93 -6.58
C SER A 123 -0.75 -39.14 -5.29
N PHE A 124 -1.32 -39.76 -4.27
CA PHE A 124 -1.67 -39.12 -3.01
C PHE A 124 -0.78 -39.62 -1.87
N ALA A 125 -0.36 -38.69 -1.01
CA ALA A 125 0.31 -39.00 0.25
C ALA A 125 -0.17 -38.05 1.34
N VAL A 126 -0.22 -38.51 2.60
CA VAL A 126 -0.63 -37.70 3.75
C VAL A 126 0.41 -37.84 4.86
N ARG A 127 0.89 -36.71 5.40
CA ARG A 127 1.80 -36.67 6.56
C ARG A 127 1.24 -35.72 7.61
N GLY A 128 0.83 -36.25 8.75
CA GLY A 128 0.13 -35.45 9.75
C GLY A 128 -1.22 -34.97 9.21
N LYS A 129 -1.44 -33.65 9.21
CA LYS A 129 -2.62 -33.01 8.60
C LYS A 129 -2.37 -32.54 7.17
N THR A 130 -1.18 -32.70 6.63
CA THR A 130 -0.84 -32.21 5.29
C THR A 130 -0.98 -33.31 4.25
N ALA A 131 -1.75 -33.06 3.19
CA ALA A 131 -1.87 -33.89 2.00
C ALA A 131 -1.02 -33.36 0.85
N PHE A 132 -0.46 -34.30 0.09
CA PHE A 132 0.33 -34.07 -1.11
C PHE A 132 -0.34 -34.80 -2.27
N ILE A 133 -0.68 -34.06 -3.31
CA ILE A 133 -1.17 -34.61 -4.59
C ILE A 133 -0.08 -34.34 -5.62
N VAL A 134 0.62 -35.39 -6.03
CA VAL A 134 1.66 -35.32 -7.06
C VAL A 134 1.05 -35.80 -8.36
N GLN A 135 0.76 -34.85 -9.24
CA GLN A 135 0.13 -35.05 -10.52
C GLN A 135 1.17 -35.01 -11.64
N ARG A 136 1.07 -35.92 -12.59
CA ARG A 136 1.70 -35.77 -13.92
C ARG A 136 0.62 -35.66 -14.98
N HIS A 137 0.80 -34.74 -15.90
CA HIS A 137 -0.19 -34.49 -16.96
C HIS A 137 0.48 -34.14 -18.29
N ALA A 138 -0.20 -34.50 -19.38
CA ALA A 138 0.11 -34.10 -20.74
C ALA A 138 -1.15 -34.25 -21.62
N LEU A 139 -1.15 -33.68 -22.83
CA LEU A 139 -2.15 -34.02 -23.84
C LEU A 139 -2.12 -35.53 -24.15
N VAL A 140 -3.27 -36.14 -24.44
CA VAL A 140 -3.39 -37.59 -24.64
C VAL A 140 -2.47 -38.08 -25.77
N GLU A 141 -2.29 -37.30 -26.83
CA GLU A 141 -1.39 -37.60 -27.94
C GLU A 141 0.11 -37.62 -27.57
N ASP A 142 0.49 -36.88 -26.52
CA ASP A 142 1.88 -36.71 -26.08
C ASP A 142 2.22 -37.54 -24.84
N PHE A 143 1.21 -37.96 -24.06
CA PHE A 143 1.41 -38.53 -22.72
C PHE A 143 2.26 -39.79 -22.75
N ASP A 144 1.98 -40.75 -23.64
CA ASP A 144 2.72 -42.02 -23.68
C ASP A 144 4.20 -41.81 -24.06
N ALA A 145 4.49 -40.82 -24.90
CA ALA A 145 5.86 -40.47 -25.29
C ALA A 145 6.64 -39.80 -24.15
N LEU A 146 5.95 -39.09 -23.26
CA LEU A 146 6.53 -38.35 -22.13
C LEU A 146 6.42 -39.08 -20.78
N ALA A 147 5.69 -40.21 -20.73
CA ALA A 147 5.31 -40.87 -19.48
C ALA A 147 6.54 -41.21 -18.60
N GLU A 148 7.61 -41.75 -19.19
CA GLU A 148 8.82 -42.09 -18.45
C GLU A 148 9.61 -40.85 -17.99
N GLU A 149 9.61 -39.77 -18.78
CA GLU A 149 10.27 -38.52 -18.39
C GLU A 149 9.53 -37.85 -17.21
N LEU A 150 8.20 -37.78 -17.29
CA LEU A 150 7.36 -37.24 -16.21
C LEU A 150 7.44 -38.10 -14.95
N GLU A 151 7.45 -39.44 -15.11
CA GLU A 151 7.63 -40.37 -14.00
C GLU A 151 9.03 -40.24 -13.38
N ALA A 152 10.08 -40.05 -14.19
CA ALA A 152 11.41 -39.84 -13.67
C ALA A 152 11.48 -38.62 -12.75
N VAL A 153 10.78 -37.53 -13.08
CA VAL A 153 10.64 -36.35 -12.20
C VAL A 153 9.87 -36.72 -10.92
N VAL A 154 8.71 -37.38 -11.02
CA VAL A 154 7.92 -37.79 -9.84
C VAL A 154 8.73 -38.67 -8.89
N ARG A 155 9.56 -39.60 -9.41
CA ARG A 155 10.44 -40.47 -8.59
C ARG A 155 11.49 -39.72 -7.78
N THR A 156 11.81 -38.47 -8.15
CA THR A 156 12.73 -37.63 -7.35
C THR A 156 12.04 -36.94 -6.18
N PHE A 157 10.71 -37.02 -6.11
CA PHE A 157 9.95 -36.49 -4.97
C PHE A 157 10.45 -37.15 -3.68
N ALA A 158 10.89 -36.33 -2.74
CA ALA A 158 11.39 -36.78 -1.46
C ALA A 158 10.93 -35.87 -0.34
N TRP A 159 10.74 -36.47 0.83
CA TRP A 159 10.43 -35.73 2.04
C TRP A 159 11.62 -34.88 2.48
N VAL A 160 11.30 -33.66 2.91
CA VAL A 160 12.24 -32.75 3.57
C VAL A 160 11.78 -32.59 5.00
N GLU A 161 12.71 -32.70 5.94
CA GLU A 161 12.42 -32.38 7.32
C GLU A 161 12.27 -30.86 7.43
N ILE A 162 11.09 -30.41 7.83
CA ILE A 162 10.84 -29.00 8.12
C ILE A 162 11.76 -28.62 9.30
N SER A 163 12.70 -27.69 9.12
CA SER A 163 13.57 -27.29 10.23
C SER A 163 12.78 -26.67 11.39
N ALA A 164 13.44 -26.54 12.55
CA ALA A 164 12.84 -25.86 13.70
C ALA A 164 12.55 -24.38 13.39
N ASP A 165 13.41 -23.74 12.60
CA ASP A 165 13.28 -22.33 12.21
C ASP A 165 12.06 -22.13 11.30
N VAL A 166 11.91 -22.96 10.27
CA VAL A 166 10.75 -22.90 9.36
C VAL A 166 9.45 -23.23 10.11
N ARG A 167 9.46 -24.19 11.06
CA ARG A 167 8.29 -24.44 11.93
C ARG A 167 7.94 -23.23 12.79
N ALA A 168 8.93 -22.50 13.29
CA ALA A 168 8.71 -21.27 14.05
C ALA A 168 8.09 -20.19 13.16
N GLU A 169 8.58 -20.00 11.93
CA GLU A 169 8.02 -19.06 10.96
C GLU A 169 6.58 -19.38 10.58
N LEU A 170 6.27 -20.64 10.29
CA LEU A 170 4.89 -21.08 10.00
C LEU A 170 3.95 -20.82 11.17
N ARG A 171 4.40 -21.09 12.41
CA ARG A 171 3.63 -20.80 13.61
C ARG A 171 3.39 -19.30 13.79
N LEU A 172 4.39 -18.46 13.53
CA LEU A 172 4.22 -17.01 13.56
C LEU A 172 3.21 -16.55 12.50
N ALA A 173 3.27 -17.10 11.28
CA ALA A 173 2.29 -16.81 10.24
C ALA A 173 0.86 -17.20 10.65
N GLU A 174 0.68 -18.38 11.26
CA GLU A 174 -0.62 -18.84 11.78
C GLU A 174 -1.17 -17.88 12.87
N LEU A 175 -0.33 -17.48 13.81
CA LEU A 175 -0.72 -16.53 14.86
C LEU A 175 -1.05 -15.15 14.28
N ALA A 176 -0.25 -14.66 13.33
CA ALA A 176 -0.48 -13.38 12.67
C ALA A 176 -1.82 -13.37 11.90
N GLN A 177 -2.24 -14.49 11.31
CA GLN A 177 -3.53 -14.63 10.62
C GLN A 177 -4.74 -14.49 11.55
N ARG A 178 -4.56 -14.67 12.87
CA ARG A 178 -5.63 -14.45 13.87
C ARG A 178 -5.89 -12.97 14.16
N CYS A 179 -4.98 -12.07 13.77
CA CYS A 179 -5.26 -10.63 13.82
C CYS A 179 -6.58 -10.31 13.09
N GLY A 180 -7.41 -9.44 13.65
CA GLY A 180 -8.72 -9.09 13.08
C GLY A 180 -9.79 -10.19 13.13
N SER A 181 -9.51 -11.37 13.70
CA SER A 181 -10.53 -12.45 13.85
C SER A 181 -11.66 -12.09 14.83
N GLU A 182 -11.44 -11.10 15.69
CA GLU A 182 -12.40 -10.60 16.67
C GLU A 182 -13.44 -9.63 16.05
N VAL A 183 -13.26 -9.26 14.77
CA VAL A 183 -14.18 -8.43 14.03
C VAL A 183 -15.25 -9.31 13.36
N GLU A 184 -16.52 -8.92 13.48
CA GLU A 184 -17.66 -9.67 12.93
C GLU A 184 -17.83 -9.46 11.41
N TRP A 185 -16.85 -9.87 10.61
CA TRP A 185 -16.83 -9.70 9.16
C TRP A 185 -18.08 -10.26 8.47
N ALA A 186 -18.69 -9.47 7.59
CA ALA A 186 -19.72 -9.93 6.67
C ALA A 186 -19.09 -10.79 5.56
N THR A 187 -19.82 -11.80 5.12
CA THR A 187 -19.34 -12.78 4.11
C THR A 187 -19.57 -12.32 2.67
N SER A 188 -20.46 -11.35 2.47
CA SER A 188 -20.81 -10.79 1.17
C SER A 188 -21.41 -9.40 1.33
N TRP A 189 -21.53 -8.64 0.23
CA TRP A 189 -22.28 -7.39 0.25
C TRP A 189 -23.74 -7.58 0.66
N ALA A 190 -24.41 -8.64 0.19
CA ALA A 190 -25.81 -8.90 0.52
C ALA A 190 -26.02 -9.10 2.03
N ASP A 191 -25.12 -9.87 2.66
CA ASP A 191 -25.07 -10.04 4.12
C ASP A 191 -24.78 -8.71 4.83
N ALA A 192 -23.75 -7.98 4.39
CA ALA A 192 -23.37 -6.70 4.97
C ALA A 192 -24.53 -5.69 4.94
N ALA A 193 -25.17 -5.52 3.78
CA ALA A 193 -26.28 -4.59 3.59
C ALA A 193 -27.52 -5.00 4.40
N ALA A 194 -27.83 -6.29 4.49
CA ALA A 194 -28.96 -6.77 5.29
C ALA A 194 -28.75 -6.49 6.79
N ARG A 195 -27.57 -6.81 7.33
CA ARG A 195 -27.19 -6.50 8.72
C ARG A 195 -27.20 -4.99 8.98
N ALA A 196 -26.70 -4.21 8.03
CA ALA A 196 -26.60 -2.76 8.16
C ALA A 196 -28.00 -2.09 8.20
N ARG A 197 -28.94 -2.52 7.36
CA ARG A 197 -30.34 -2.07 7.41
C ARG A 197 -31.06 -2.48 8.70
N ALA A 198 -30.78 -3.69 9.20
CA ALA A 198 -31.43 -4.17 10.43
C ALA A 198 -30.98 -3.40 11.68
N GLY A 199 -29.77 -2.86 11.68
CA GLY A 199 -29.17 -2.19 12.84
C GLY A 199 -29.05 -0.67 12.74
N ASP A 200 -29.53 -0.06 11.66
CA ASP A 200 -29.26 1.34 11.28
C ASP A 200 -27.75 1.66 11.40
N ARG A 201 -26.93 0.89 10.65
CA ARG A 201 -25.47 0.99 10.64
C ARG A 201 -24.95 1.28 9.23
N LEU A 202 -23.73 1.83 9.17
CA LEU A 202 -22.94 1.90 7.94
C LEU A 202 -22.21 0.58 7.71
N VAL A 203 -21.95 0.26 6.45
CA VAL A 203 -21.00 -0.79 6.07
C VAL A 203 -19.60 -0.18 6.05
N LEU A 204 -18.68 -0.74 6.84
CA LEU A 204 -17.27 -0.40 6.79
C LEU A 204 -16.60 -1.32 5.77
N VAL A 205 -16.33 -0.82 4.58
CA VAL A 205 -15.63 -1.58 3.54
C VAL A 205 -14.13 -1.38 3.70
N VAL A 206 -13.41 -2.49 3.83
CA VAL A 206 -11.95 -2.52 3.82
C VAL A 206 -11.50 -2.97 2.44
N ALA A 207 -10.92 -2.06 1.68
CA ALA A 207 -10.31 -2.36 0.40
C ALA A 207 -8.81 -2.48 0.59
N PHE A 208 -8.25 -3.67 0.37
CA PHE A 208 -6.81 -3.92 0.37
C PHE A 208 -6.46 -4.64 -0.94
N LEU A 209 -6.29 -3.84 -2.00
CA LEU A 209 -6.20 -4.27 -3.40
C LEU A 209 -4.78 -4.03 -3.91
N VAL A 210 -3.88 -4.95 -3.59
CA VAL A 210 -2.44 -4.84 -3.90
C VAL A 210 -1.97 -6.03 -4.74
N PRO A 211 -2.58 -6.29 -5.91
CA PRO A 211 -2.28 -7.48 -6.71
C PRO A 211 -0.82 -7.47 -7.16
N GLY A 212 -0.18 -8.63 -7.06
CA GLY A 212 1.20 -8.83 -7.50
C GLY A 212 2.27 -8.34 -6.52
N PHE A 213 1.89 -7.83 -5.35
CA PHE A 213 2.79 -7.54 -4.25
C PHE A 213 2.50 -8.48 -3.09
N ALA A 214 3.50 -9.21 -2.63
CA ALA A 214 3.43 -9.89 -1.35
C ALA A 214 3.70 -8.83 -0.27
N ILE A 215 2.65 -8.18 0.24
CA ILE A 215 2.78 -7.23 1.36
C ILE A 215 1.94 -7.70 2.54
N THR A 216 2.42 -7.41 3.74
CA THR A 216 1.69 -7.68 4.98
C THR A 216 0.28 -7.11 4.88
N ASP A 217 -0.71 -7.90 5.32
CA ASP A 217 -2.10 -7.44 5.49
C ASP A 217 -2.18 -6.43 6.64
N THR A 218 -1.69 -5.21 6.39
CA THR A 218 -1.51 -4.19 7.42
C THR A 218 -2.83 -3.75 8.06
N PRO A 219 -3.95 -3.56 7.35
CA PRO A 219 -5.20 -3.20 8.02
C PRO A 219 -5.61 -4.25 9.06
N ARG A 220 -5.46 -5.54 8.72
CA ARG A 220 -5.80 -6.63 9.63
C ARG A 220 -4.89 -6.67 10.84
N THR A 221 -3.57 -6.51 10.64
CA THR A 221 -2.57 -6.65 11.70
C THR A 221 -2.39 -5.41 12.57
N THR A 222 -2.84 -4.23 12.12
CA THR A 222 -2.75 -2.98 12.89
C THR A 222 -4.13 -2.46 13.31
N VAL A 223 -4.96 -2.01 12.36
CA VAL A 223 -6.24 -1.35 12.62
C VAL A 223 -7.23 -2.30 13.28
N PHE A 224 -7.39 -3.49 12.73
CA PHE A 224 -8.36 -4.48 13.23
C PHE A 224 -7.79 -5.40 14.32
N SER A 225 -6.56 -5.13 14.79
CA SER A 225 -6.02 -5.70 16.02
C SER A 225 -6.08 -4.72 17.21
N ASN A 226 -6.42 -3.46 16.96
CA ASN A 226 -6.57 -2.46 18.01
C ASN A 226 -7.93 -2.60 18.72
N GLU A 227 -7.90 -2.73 20.04
CA GLU A 227 -9.08 -2.98 20.86
C GLU A 227 -10.18 -1.93 20.70
N ASP A 228 -9.82 -0.64 20.72
CA ASP A 228 -10.78 0.45 20.61
C ASP A 228 -11.46 0.47 19.23
N VAL A 229 -10.70 0.18 18.17
CA VAL A 229 -11.25 0.06 16.82
C VAL A 229 -12.17 -1.15 16.71
N VAL A 230 -11.75 -2.33 17.20
CA VAL A 230 -12.57 -3.56 17.16
C VAL A 230 -13.88 -3.36 17.90
N GLU A 231 -13.84 -2.79 19.10
CA GLU A 231 -15.05 -2.50 19.90
C GLU A 231 -15.99 -1.54 19.14
N LEU A 232 -15.46 -0.45 18.60
CA LEU A 232 -16.25 0.52 17.82
C LEU A 232 -16.86 -0.10 16.56
N VAL A 233 -16.09 -0.90 15.83
CA VAL A 233 -16.52 -1.56 14.59
C VAL A 233 -17.66 -2.54 14.87
N ASN A 234 -17.50 -3.42 15.85
CA ASN A 234 -18.54 -4.41 16.20
C ASN A 234 -19.82 -3.74 16.73
N GLU A 235 -19.69 -2.65 17.49
CA GLU A 235 -20.84 -1.94 18.06
C GLU A 235 -21.58 -1.07 17.03
N ARG A 236 -20.89 -0.45 16.07
CA ARG A 236 -21.46 0.62 15.22
C ARG A 236 -21.46 0.38 13.72
N PHE A 237 -20.69 -0.58 13.23
CA PHE A 237 -20.53 -0.82 11.80
C PHE A 237 -20.91 -2.26 11.43
N VAL A 238 -20.98 -2.51 10.14
CA VAL A 238 -20.95 -3.86 9.56
C VAL A 238 -19.69 -3.95 8.70
N PRO A 239 -18.62 -4.60 9.19
CA PRO A 239 -17.35 -4.66 8.49
C PRO A 239 -17.41 -5.65 7.32
N LEU A 240 -16.88 -5.26 6.16
CA LEU A 240 -16.80 -6.08 4.95
C LEU A 240 -15.39 -5.99 4.37
N TRP A 241 -14.73 -7.15 4.22
CA TRP A 241 -13.48 -7.23 3.47
C TRP A 241 -13.78 -7.32 1.98
N TYR A 242 -13.46 -6.28 1.22
CA TYR A 242 -13.71 -6.28 -0.22
C TYR A 242 -12.59 -6.99 -0.97
N THR A 243 -12.98 -7.91 -1.85
CA THR A 243 -12.08 -8.61 -2.77
C THR A 243 -12.45 -8.26 -4.21
N ALA A 244 -11.45 -8.17 -5.09
CA ALA A 244 -11.68 -7.85 -6.49
C ALA A 244 -12.67 -8.84 -7.14
N GLY A 245 -13.71 -8.30 -7.79
CA GLY A 245 -14.76 -9.09 -8.42
C GLY A 245 -15.97 -9.38 -7.53
N MET A 246 -15.95 -9.00 -6.25
CA MET A 246 -17.12 -9.08 -5.38
C MET A 246 -18.24 -8.16 -5.91
N GLU A 247 -19.45 -8.70 -6.04
CA GLU A 247 -20.61 -7.92 -6.49
C GLU A 247 -21.10 -6.99 -5.37
N ALA A 248 -20.94 -5.68 -5.57
CA ALA A 248 -21.44 -4.66 -4.66
C ALA A 248 -21.89 -3.40 -5.43
N PRO A 249 -23.02 -2.74 -5.07
CA PRO A 249 -23.51 -1.56 -5.77
C PRO A 249 -22.54 -0.37 -5.73
N PHE A 250 -21.77 -0.22 -4.64
CA PHE A 250 -20.80 0.89 -4.52
C PHE A 250 -19.69 0.83 -5.58
N VAL A 251 -19.41 -0.35 -6.15
CA VAL A 251 -18.49 -0.50 -7.28
C VAL A 251 -18.90 0.38 -8.46
N ARG A 252 -20.20 0.59 -8.66
CA ARG A 252 -20.72 1.42 -9.76
C ARG A 252 -20.72 2.90 -9.44
N SER A 253 -21.04 3.28 -8.20
CA SER A 253 -21.11 4.68 -7.77
C SER A 253 -19.72 5.27 -7.50
N TYR A 254 -18.84 4.49 -6.88
CA TYR A 254 -17.46 4.88 -6.60
C TYR A 254 -16.53 4.62 -7.79
N GLY A 255 -16.77 3.59 -8.59
CA GLY A 255 -15.86 3.12 -9.64
C GLY A 255 -14.80 2.17 -9.07
N MET A 256 -14.92 0.87 -9.36
CA MET A 256 -13.87 -0.12 -9.09
C MET A 256 -13.70 -1.01 -10.31
N SER A 257 -12.65 -0.76 -11.09
CA SER A 257 -12.29 -1.59 -12.24
C SER A 257 -11.42 -2.77 -11.84
N LYS A 258 -11.16 -3.68 -12.79
CA LYS A 258 -10.21 -4.79 -12.60
C LYS A 258 -8.77 -4.34 -12.35
N THR A 259 -8.45 -3.08 -12.65
CA THR A 259 -7.12 -2.49 -12.44
C THR A 259 -7.04 -1.67 -11.17
N THR A 260 -8.14 -1.54 -10.41
CA THR A 260 -8.15 -0.79 -9.17
C THR A 260 -7.14 -1.35 -8.19
N PHE A 261 -6.36 -0.45 -7.60
CA PHE A 261 -5.24 -0.78 -6.73
C PHE A 261 -5.16 0.22 -5.57
N GLY A 262 -4.62 -0.23 -4.44
CA GLY A 262 -4.37 0.58 -3.26
C GLY A 262 -5.06 0.04 -2.02
N GLN A 263 -5.11 0.87 -0.98
CA GLN A 263 -5.78 0.55 0.27
C GLN A 263 -6.67 1.69 0.74
N ALA A 264 -7.85 1.36 1.27
CA ALA A 264 -8.81 2.34 1.76
C ALA A 264 -9.74 1.75 2.83
N LEU A 265 -10.18 2.63 3.73
CA LEU A 265 -11.41 2.42 4.49
C LEU A 265 -12.51 3.27 3.85
N LEU A 266 -13.62 2.63 3.46
CA LEU A 266 -14.79 3.30 2.92
C LEU A 266 -15.97 3.11 3.87
N LEU A 267 -16.68 4.20 4.15
CA LEU A 267 -17.97 4.15 4.83
C LEU A 267 -19.07 4.19 3.79
N VAL A 268 -19.90 3.15 3.76
CA VAL A 268 -20.88 2.95 2.70
C VAL A 268 -22.27 2.74 3.29
N THR A 269 -23.28 3.39 2.71
CA THR A 269 -24.68 3.13 3.06
C THR A 269 -25.08 1.71 2.64
N PRO A 270 -26.14 1.12 3.24
CA PRO A 270 -26.65 -0.18 2.82
C PRO A 270 -27.20 -0.21 1.37
N ASP A 271 -27.38 0.96 0.76
CA ASP A 271 -27.80 1.14 -0.64
C ASP A 271 -26.60 1.26 -1.61
N GLY A 272 -25.38 1.42 -1.08
CA GLY A 272 -24.14 1.43 -1.87
C GLY A 272 -23.56 2.83 -2.15
N ASP A 273 -23.98 3.84 -1.40
CA ASP A 273 -23.40 5.18 -1.51
C ASP A 273 -22.18 5.31 -0.59
N VAL A 274 -21.02 5.67 -1.14
CA VAL A 274 -19.82 5.95 -0.34
C VAL A 274 -19.97 7.35 0.27
N VAL A 275 -20.07 7.43 1.60
CA VAL A 275 -20.27 8.69 2.34
C VAL A 275 -18.97 9.27 2.90
N LEU A 276 -17.93 8.44 3.03
CA LEU A 276 -16.62 8.86 3.51
C LEU A 276 -15.54 7.86 3.09
N GLU A 277 -14.31 8.34 2.89
CA GLU A 277 -13.16 7.50 2.57
C GLU A 277 -11.87 8.03 3.20
N THR A 278 -10.91 7.13 3.47
CA THR A 278 -9.55 7.50 3.89
C THR A 278 -8.52 6.46 3.43
N HIS A 279 -7.30 6.90 3.13
CA HIS A 279 -6.13 6.04 2.92
C HIS A 279 -5.46 5.59 4.21
N GLY A 280 -5.93 6.06 5.37
CA GLY A 280 -5.41 5.71 6.70
C GLY A 280 -5.73 4.30 7.19
N SER A 281 -5.87 3.33 6.27
CA SER A 281 -6.29 1.95 6.57
C SER A 281 -5.26 1.11 7.34
N SER A 282 -4.06 1.63 7.57
CA SER A 282 -2.98 0.93 8.28
C SER A 282 -2.66 1.55 9.65
N SER A 283 -3.36 2.59 10.09
CA SER A 283 -3.09 3.27 11.37
C SER A 283 -4.36 3.33 12.23
N PRO A 284 -4.39 2.68 13.42
CA PRO A 284 -5.54 2.79 14.32
C PRO A 284 -5.74 4.23 14.81
N ASP A 285 -4.66 5.00 14.93
CA ASP A 285 -4.70 6.41 15.31
C ASP A 285 -5.46 7.27 14.29
N VAL A 286 -5.51 6.86 13.01
CA VAL A 286 -6.32 7.52 11.96
C VAL A 286 -7.69 6.88 11.83
N ALA A 287 -7.76 5.53 11.84
CA ALA A 287 -8.99 4.79 11.63
C ALA A 287 -10.05 5.10 12.70
N TYR A 288 -9.68 5.13 13.98
CA TYR A 288 -10.64 5.39 15.06
C TYR A 288 -11.34 6.76 14.93
N PRO A 289 -10.62 7.90 14.81
CA PRO A 289 -11.28 9.19 14.65
C PRO A 289 -11.98 9.33 13.29
N PHE A 290 -11.51 8.67 12.22
CA PHE A 290 -12.22 8.59 10.94
C PHE A 290 -13.61 7.95 11.10
N LEU A 291 -13.69 6.81 11.79
CA LEU A 291 -14.96 6.12 12.08
C LEU A 291 -15.89 6.98 12.93
N CYS A 292 -15.36 7.65 13.96
CA CYS A 292 -16.15 8.56 14.79
C CYS A 292 -16.69 9.75 13.98
N ALA A 293 -15.86 10.37 13.12
CA ALA A 293 -16.27 11.46 12.25
C ALA A 293 -17.36 11.01 11.25
N GLY A 294 -17.23 9.80 10.72
CA GLY A 294 -18.25 9.18 9.86
C GLY A 294 -19.61 9.04 10.54
N LEU A 295 -19.65 8.55 11.78
CA LEU A 295 -20.89 8.46 12.56
C LEU A 295 -21.48 9.84 12.90
N ALA A 296 -20.63 10.82 13.22
CA ALA A 296 -21.07 12.17 13.52
C ALA A 296 -21.72 12.88 12.33
N ARG A 297 -21.23 12.61 11.10
CA ARG A 297 -21.76 13.17 9.85
C ARG A 297 -23.03 12.47 9.36
N ASN A 298 -23.27 11.23 9.79
CA ASN A 298 -24.42 10.44 9.35
C ASN A 298 -25.24 9.93 10.58
N PRO A 299 -25.89 10.85 11.32
CA PRO A 299 -26.57 10.54 12.58
C PRO A 299 -27.76 9.57 12.44
N GLU A 300 -28.30 9.39 11.23
CA GLU A 300 -29.29 8.38 10.89
C GLU A 300 -28.75 6.95 11.08
N PHE A 301 -27.44 6.75 10.98
CA PHE A 301 -26.77 5.47 11.29
C PHE A 301 -26.19 5.46 12.72
N ALA A 302 -26.77 6.25 13.64
CA ALA A 302 -26.37 6.25 15.05
C ALA A 302 -26.90 5.04 15.85
N GLY A 303 -27.73 4.18 15.22
CA GLY A 303 -28.30 2.96 15.79
C GLY A 303 -29.26 3.22 16.96
N ALA A 304 -29.81 2.14 17.53
CA ALA A 304 -30.77 2.26 18.63
C ALA A 304 -30.20 3.03 19.83
N PRO A 305 -30.97 3.95 20.45
CA PRO A 305 -30.51 4.73 21.60
C PRO A 305 -30.21 3.83 22.80
N LEU A 306 -29.23 4.25 23.61
CA LEU A 306 -28.88 3.56 24.84
C LEU A 306 -30.01 3.68 25.88
N ALA A 307 -30.19 2.62 26.67
CA ALA A 307 -31.17 2.59 27.75
C ALA A 307 -30.86 3.68 28.79
N ALA A 308 -31.88 4.43 29.18
CA ALA A 308 -31.72 5.61 30.03
C ALA A 308 -31.56 5.26 31.53
N ASP A 309 -31.86 4.03 31.91
CA ASP A 309 -31.82 3.48 33.27
C ASP A 309 -30.45 2.89 33.67
N LEU A 310 -29.50 2.81 32.74
CA LEU A 310 -28.12 2.45 33.05
C LEU A 310 -27.49 3.45 34.03
N ALA A 311 -26.66 2.95 34.95
CA ALA A 311 -25.87 3.81 35.82
C ALA A 311 -24.93 4.71 34.99
N PRO A 312 -24.56 5.91 35.46
CA PRO A 312 -23.78 6.86 34.68
C PRO A 312 -22.49 6.27 34.10
N VAL A 313 -21.73 5.52 34.90
CA VAL A 313 -20.47 4.87 34.46
C VAL A 313 -20.71 3.80 33.40
N ASP A 314 -21.70 2.93 33.59
CA ASP A 314 -22.04 1.89 32.60
C ASP A 314 -22.51 2.51 31.28
N ARG A 315 -23.31 3.58 31.38
CA ARG A 315 -23.77 4.34 30.22
C ARG A 315 -22.63 5.06 29.53
N ALA A 316 -21.68 5.61 30.27
CA ALA A 316 -20.47 6.22 29.72
C ALA A 316 -19.65 5.19 28.94
N GLU A 317 -19.44 4.00 29.50
CA GLU A 317 -18.73 2.90 28.83
C GLU A 317 -19.39 2.52 27.50
N ARG A 318 -20.73 2.39 27.49
CA ARG A 318 -21.49 2.20 26.26
C ARG A 318 -21.37 3.35 25.27
N HIS A 319 -21.19 4.59 25.73
CA HIS A 319 -20.91 5.72 24.84
C HIS A 319 -19.49 5.66 24.27
N VAL A 320 -18.48 5.19 25.03
CA VAL A 320 -17.12 4.95 24.53
C VAL A 320 -17.13 3.90 23.42
N ALA A 321 -17.76 2.75 23.65
CA ALA A 321 -17.93 1.68 22.65
C ALA A 321 -18.59 2.16 21.35
N ARG A 322 -19.36 3.26 21.41
CA ARG A 322 -20.07 3.85 20.28
C ARG A 322 -19.33 5.04 19.64
N GLY A 323 -18.11 5.35 20.08
CA GLY A 323 -17.33 6.49 19.60
C GLY A 323 -17.86 7.85 20.05
N GLN A 324 -18.75 7.90 21.06
CA GLN A 324 -19.42 9.11 21.53
C GLN A 324 -18.68 9.70 22.75
N LEU A 325 -17.42 10.06 22.53
CA LEU A 325 -16.46 10.40 23.59
C LEU A 325 -16.90 11.59 24.46
N ASP A 326 -17.41 12.67 23.86
CA ASP A 326 -17.88 13.85 24.60
C ASP A 326 -19.06 13.52 25.53
N ARG A 327 -19.95 12.62 25.09
CA ARG A 327 -21.08 12.16 25.92
C ARG A 327 -20.61 11.29 27.08
N ALA A 328 -19.61 10.44 26.84
CA ALA A 328 -18.99 9.65 27.89
C ALA A 328 -18.32 10.55 28.94
N LEU A 329 -17.55 11.56 28.51
CA LEU A 329 -16.94 12.53 29.44
C LEU A 329 -17.98 13.27 30.28
N ALA A 330 -19.06 13.73 29.66
CA ALA A 330 -20.12 14.45 30.38
C ALA A 330 -20.80 13.57 31.45
N LEU A 331 -20.98 12.27 31.18
CA LEU A 331 -21.54 11.32 32.15
C LEU A 331 -20.59 10.96 33.28
N LEU A 332 -19.28 11.06 33.03
CA LEU A 332 -18.26 10.84 34.04
C LEU A 332 -18.07 12.07 34.91
N ASP A 333 -18.60 13.24 34.57
CA ASP A 333 -18.45 14.43 35.41
C ASP A 333 -19.05 14.22 36.80
N GLY A 334 -18.28 14.52 37.85
CA GLY A 334 -18.63 14.25 39.24
C GLY A 334 -18.48 12.80 39.73
N GLU A 335 -18.22 11.83 38.85
CA GLU A 335 -17.95 10.44 39.25
C GLU A 335 -16.51 10.27 39.77
N THR A 336 -16.37 9.69 40.97
CA THR A 336 -15.09 9.60 41.72
C THR A 336 -14.61 8.17 41.99
N SER A 337 -15.27 7.16 41.44
CA SER A 337 -14.83 5.76 41.60
C SER A 337 -13.57 5.48 40.76
N GLY A 338 -12.75 4.49 41.17
CA GLY A 338 -11.59 4.05 40.41
C GLY A 338 -11.93 3.71 38.96
N ARG A 339 -12.99 2.92 38.76
CA ARG A 339 -13.54 2.57 37.43
C ARG A 339 -13.89 3.81 36.60
N ALA A 340 -14.55 4.82 37.19
CA ALA A 340 -14.91 6.04 36.47
C ALA A 340 -13.68 6.85 36.06
N HIS A 341 -12.68 6.94 36.95
CA HIS A 341 -11.41 7.60 36.64
C HIS A 341 -10.62 6.89 35.55
N ARG A 342 -10.55 5.56 35.58
CA ARG A 342 -9.92 4.74 34.54
C ARG A 342 -10.64 4.89 33.19
N LEU A 343 -11.97 4.82 33.18
CA LEU A 343 -12.75 5.06 31.96
C LEU A 343 -12.55 6.49 31.43
N ARG A 344 -12.45 7.50 32.31
CA ARG A 344 -12.11 8.88 31.93
C ARG A 344 -10.73 8.95 31.27
N ALA A 345 -9.73 8.24 31.81
CA ALA A 345 -8.41 8.16 31.21
C ALA A 345 -8.45 7.56 29.80
N ARG A 346 -9.20 6.47 29.60
CA ARG A 346 -9.42 5.86 28.27
C ARG A 346 -10.03 6.86 27.29
N VAL A 347 -11.06 7.59 27.69
CA VAL A 347 -11.70 8.60 26.82
C VAL A 347 -10.74 9.73 26.46
N LEU A 348 -9.98 10.23 27.44
CA LEU A 348 -8.99 11.28 27.23
C LEU A 348 -7.83 10.81 26.32
N ARG A 349 -7.40 9.54 26.42
CA ARG A 349 -6.44 8.92 25.49
C ARG A 349 -6.97 8.94 24.06
N LEU A 350 -8.22 8.52 23.85
CA LEU A 350 -8.86 8.51 22.52
C LEU A 350 -9.06 9.92 21.95
N LEU A 351 -9.24 10.92 22.82
CA LEU A 351 -9.24 12.35 22.47
C LEU A 351 -7.84 12.96 22.35
N ARG A 352 -6.78 12.18 22.58
CA ARG A 352 -5.37 12.61 22.56
C ARG A 352 -5.05 13.73 23.55
N ARG A 353 -5.66 13.68 24.74
CA ARG A 353 -5.44 14.60 25.87
C ARG A 353 -4.58 13.92 26.92
N GLY A 354 -3.32 13.63 26.58
CA GLY A 354 -2.45 12.74 27.35
C GLY A 354 -2.18 13.17 28.78
N ALA A 355 -1.86 14.45 29.01
CA ALA A 355 -1.66 14.97 30.37
C ALA A 355 -2.88 14.75 31.28
N GLU A 356 -4.09 15.04 30.77
CA GLU A 356 -5.33 14.85 31.53
C GLU A 356 -5.67 13.36 31.71
N ALA A 357 -5.32 12.52 30.74
CA ALA A 357 -5.47 11.07 30.85
C ALA A 357 -4.56 10.49 31.94
N LEU A 358 -3.31 10.95 32.05
CA LEU A 358 -2.38 10.57 33.10
C LEU A 358 -2.88 11.01 34.50
N ASP A 359 -3.41 12.23 34.61
CA ASP A 359 -4.05 12.70 35.85
C ASP A 359 -5.25 11.82 36.24
N ALA A 360 -6.05 11.40 35.26
CA ALA A 360 -7.17 10.49 35.48
C ALA A 360 -6.72 9.09 35.94
N ILE A 361 -5.61 8.54 35.42
CA ILE A 361 -5.01 7.28 35.92
C ILE A 361 -4.54 7.44 37.37
N ALA A 362 -3.85 8.55 37.69
CA ALA A 362 -3.40 8.81 39.05
C ALA A 362 -4.59 8.89 40.02
N ALA A 363 -5.70 9.52 39.61
CA ALA A 363 -6.92 9.57 40.39
C ALA A 363 -7.59 8.18 40.55
N ALA A 364 -7.56 7.33 39.52
CA ALA A 364 -8.05 5.96 39.60
C ALA A 364 -7.28 5.16 40.65
N ARG A 365 -5.95 5.31 40.67
CA ARG A 365 -5.06 4.67 41.64
C ARG A 365 -5.38 5.09 43.08
N VAL A 366 -5.65 6.38 43.30
CA VAL A 366 -6.04 6.92 44.63
C VAL A 366 -7.42 6.42 45.06
N ALA A 367 -8.38 6.37 44.14
CA ALA A 367 -9.74 5.91 44.44
C ALA A 367 -9.80 4.40 44.75
N GLY A 368 -8.85 3.62 44.20
CA GLY A 368 -8.75 2.18 44.38
C GLY A 368 -9.85 1.39 43.65
N GLY A 369 -9.79 0.07 43.73
CA GLY A 369 -10.77 -0.84 43.11
C GLY A 369 -10.41 -1.29 41.69
N GLU A 370 -9.37 -0.73 41.09
CA GLU A 370 -8.78 -1.18 39.82
C GLU A 370 -7.48 -1.97 40.06
N SER A 371 -7.11 -2.81 39.10
CA SER A 371 -5.82 -3.52 39.11
C SER A 371 -4.66 -2.55 38.89
N GLU A 372 -3.65 -2.56 39.77
CA GLU A 372 -2.43 -1.76 39.58
C GLU A 372 -1.70 -2.15 38.28
N ALA A 373 -1.72 -3.43 37.90
CA ALA A 373 -1.13 -3.88 36.64
C ALA A 373 -1.86 -3.27 35.44
N ALA A 374 -3.19 -3.21 35.48
CA ALA A 374 -3.98 -2.61 34.40
C ALA A 374 -3.72 -1.10 34.29
N LEU A 375 -3.68 -0.40 35.42
CA LEU A 375 -3.34 1.03 35.46
C LEU A 375 -1.90 1.28 34.97
N ASP A 376 -0.95 0.41 35.31
CA ASP A 376 0.44 0.53 34.86
C ASP A 376 0.59 0.33 33.34
N VAL A 377 -0.13 -0.62 32.74
CA VAL A 377 -0.13 -0.82 31.30
C VAL A 377 -0.74 0.38 30.56
N GLU A 378 -1.89 0.88 31.02
CA GLU A 378 -2.54 2.07 30.43
C GLU A 378 -1.69 3.34 30.61
N GLU A 379 -1.03 3.51 31.76
CA GLU A 379 -0.10 4.61 32.01
C GLU A 379 1.10 4.50 31.07
N ALA A 380 1.64 3.29 30.87
CA ALA A 380 2.75 3.07 29.97
C ALA A 380 2.40 3.43 28.53
N GLU A 381 1.25 3.00 28.01
CA GLU A 381 0.81 3.34 26.65
C GLU A 381 0.71 4.86 26.48
N LEU A 382 0.09 5.57 27.43
CA LEU A 382 0.01 7.04 27.39
C LEU A 382 1.39 7.71 27.44
N LEU A 383 2.28 7.22 28.31
CA LEU A 383 3.65 7.72 28.41
C LEU A 383 4.41 7.50 27.10
N MET A 384 4.22 6.37 26.40
CA MET A 384 4.78 6.14 25.07
C MET A 384 4.25 7.17 24.07
N ARG A 385 2.94 7.43 24.06
CA ARG A 385 2.32 8.42 23.17
C ARG A 385 2.81 9.86 23.40
N GLU A 386 3.17 10.18 24.64
CA GLU A 386 3.76 11.47 25.05
C GLU A 386 5.30 11.54 24.88
N GLY A 387 5.94 10.49 24.33
CA GLY A 387 7.40 10.44 24.15
C GLY A 387 8.20 10.24 25.44
N ARG A 388 7.57 9.76 26.52
CA ARG A 388 8.15 9.50 27.85
C ARG A 388 8.54 8.03 28.03
N GLU A 389 9.33 7.53 27.07
CA GLU A 389 9.67 6.11 26.93
C GLU A 389 10.32 5.47 28.17
N SER A 390 11.23 6.18 28.85
CA SER A 390 11.90 5.65 30.04
C SER A 390 10.92 5.41 31.20
N GLU A 391 9.93 6.29 31.35
CA GLU A 391 8.88 6.14 32.36
C GLU A 391 7.91 5.02 31.98
N ALA A 392 7.53 4.93 30.70
CA ALA A 392 6.73 3.84 30.18
C ALA A 392 7.39 2.48 30.41
N GLY A 393 8.67 2.34 30.07
CA GLY A 393 9.44 1.11 30.30
C GLY A 393 9.45 0.72 31.77
N SER A 394 9.60 1.69 32.67
CA SER A 394 9.57 1.45 34.12
C SER A 394 8.20 0.93 34.60
N ARG A 395 7.09 1.37 34.01
CA ARG A 395 5.75 0.86 34.31
C ARG A 395 5.57 -0.58 33.83
N LEU A 396 5.97 -0.84 32.59
CA LEU A 396 5.88 -2.18 31.99
C LEU A 396 6.74 -3.19 32.73
N ASP A 397 7.94 -2.80 33.16
CA ASP A 397 8.85 -3.68 33.92
C ASP A 397 8.26 -4.08 35.28
N ARG A 398 7.37 -3.27 35.90
CA ARG A 398 6.63 -3.67 37.12
C ARG A 398 5.58 -4.74 36.86
N VAL A 399 4.94 -4.70 35.70
CA VAL A 399 3.91 -5.68 35.32
C VAL A 399 4.54 -7.02 34.91
N LEU A 400 5.72 -6.97 34.29
CA LEU A 400 6.47 -8.13 33.81
C LEU A 400 7.29 -8.85 34.90
N ASP A 401 7.16 -8.45 36.16
CA ASP A 401 7.75 -9.17 37.30
C ASP A 401 7.21 -10.63 37.33
N PRO A 402 8.06 -11.66 37.51
CA PRO A 402 7.63 -13.05 37.62
C PRO A 402 6.46 -13.35 38.56
N GLU A 403 6.23 -12.51 39.59
CA GLU A 403 5.09 -12.65 40.50
C GLU A 403 3.74 -12.25 39.87
N SER A 404 3.73 -11.52 38.75
CA SER A 404 2.54 -11.02 38.03
C SER A 404 2.35 -11.59 36.61
N MET A 405 3.21 -12.52 36.17
CA MET A 405 3.29 -13.06 34.79
C MET A 405 2.09 -13.89 34.28
N GLU A 406 1.04 -14.10 35.07
CA GLU A 406 -0.12 -14.93 34.66
C GLU A 406 -1.34 -14.14 34.14
N SER A 407 -1.34 -12.80 34.18
CA SER A 407 -2.51 -12.00 33.79
C SER A 407 -2.48 -11.52 32.32
N ASP A 408 -3.65 -11.17 31.77
CA ASP A 408 -3.78 -10.62 30.41
C ASP A 408 -3.03 -9.28 30.26
N GLU A 409 -2.88 -8.51 31.36
CA GLU A 409 -2.07 -7.29 31.38
C GLU A 409 -0.58 -7.58 31.16
N ALA A 410 -0.06 -8.71 31.63
CA ALA A 410 1.33 -9.10 31.41
C ALA A 410 1.61 -9.38 29.92
N ASP A 411 0.65 -9.96 29.21
CA ASP A 411 0.75 -10.18 27.76
C ASP A 411 0.79 -8.84 27.00
N HIS A 412 -0.09 -7.89 27.35
CA HIS A 412 -0.09 -6.54 26.77
C HIS A 412 1.23 -5.82 27.08
N ALA A 413 1.67 -5.88 28.34
CA ALA A 413 2.91 -5.27 28.78
C ALA A 413 4.12 -5.83 28.03
N ALA A 414 4.15 -7.15 27.77
CA ALA A 414 5.22 -7.80 27.02
C ALA A 414 5.26 -7.31 25.57
N PHE A 415 4.09 -7.13 24.94
CA PHE A 415 4.02 -6.57 23.60
C PHE A 415 4.53 -5.13 23.54
N LEU A 416 4.01 -4.23 24.40
CA LEU A 416 4.43 -2.82 24.47
C LEU A 416 5.92 -2.68 24.82
N ARG A 417 6.44 -3.52 25.72
CA ARG A 417 7.86 -3.52 26.06
C ARG A 417 8.73 -3.89 24.87
N GLY A 418 8.26 -4.81 24.03
CA GLY A 418 8.91 -5.16 22.77
C GLY A 418 8.96 -3.99 21.79
N LEU A 419 7.91 -3.16 21.72
CA LEU A 419 7.91 -1.93 20.91
C LEU A 419 8.97 -0.93 21.40
N LEU A 420 9.07 -0.72 22.73
CA LEU A 420 10.11 0.12 23.32
C LEU A 420 11.51 -0.44 23.08
N ASP A 421 11.68 -1.75 23.19
CA ASP A 421 12.95 -2.42 22.88
C ASP A 421 13.32 -2.22 21.40
N LEU A 422 12.35 -2.30 20.48
CA LEU A 422 12.56 -2.04 19.06
C LEU A 422 12.93 -0.59 18.78
N GLN A 423 12.21 0.36 19.37
CA GLN A 423 12.46 1.80 19.25
C GLN A 423 13.86 2.18 19.76
N ALA A 424 14.28 1.59 20.89
CA ALA A 424 15.63 1.74 21.43
C ALA A 424 16.74 1.06 20.60
N GLY A 425 16.39 0.33 19.52
CA GLY A 425 17.32 -0.42 18.69
C GLY A 425 17.74 -1.79 19.25
N HIS A 426 17.12 -2.26 20.33
CA HIS A 426 17.37 -3.58 20.95
C HIS A 426 16.61 -4.71 20.24
N ARG A 427 16.82 -4.83 18.91
CA ARG A 427 16.05 -5.72 18.02
C ARG A 427 16.04 -7.19 18.45
N VAL A 428 17.18 -7.69 18.92
CA VAL A 428 17.31 -9.09 19.38
C VAL A 428 16.41 -9.34 20.60
N VAL A 429 16.35 -8.37 21.51
CA VAL A 429 15.51 -8.46 22.72
C VAL A 429 14.03 -8.37 22.36
N ALA A 430 13.66 -7.41 21.51
CA ALA A 430 12.29 -7.28 21.00
C ALA A 430 11.82 -8.57 20.32
N ARG A 431 12.64 -9.12 19.41
CA ARG A 431 12.34 -10.39 18.73
C ARG A 431 12.19 -11.55 19.70
N TRP A 432 13.11 -11.69 20.65
CA TRP A 432 13.03 -12.75 21.65
C TRP A 432 11.74 -12.65 22.46
N ARG A 433 11.39 -11.45 22.94
CA ARG A 433 10.18 -11.21 23.75
C ARG A 433 8.91 -11.57 22.99
N TRP A 434 8.79 -11.12 21.74
CA TRP A 434 7.63 -11.40 20.89
C TRP A 434 7.52 -12.88 20.50
N ASN A 435 8.64 -13.55 20.24
CA ASN A 435 8.65 -15.00 20.03
C ASN A 435 8.17 -15.76 21.28
N MET A 436 8.67 -15.39 22.45
CA MET A 436 8.25 -16.01 23.72
C MET A 436 6.75 -15.80 23.97
N LEU A 437 6.21 -14.62 23.68
CA LEU A 437 4.79 -14.33 23.79
C LEU A 437 3.97 -15.24 22.86
N GLY A 438 4.35 -15.35 21.58
CA GLY A 438 3.75 -16.28 20.62
C GLY A 438 3.84 -17.76 21.04
N MET A 439 4.92 -18.13 21.72
CA MET A 439 5.14 -19.50 22.17
C MET A 439 4.29 -19.87 23.39
N ILE A 440 4.23 -18.99 24.40
CA ILE A 440 3.63 -19.28 25.71
C ILE A 440 2.14 -18.95 25.72
N LYS A 441 1.72 -17.91 24.99
CA LYS A 441 0.36 -17.35 25.03
C LYS A 441 -0.26 -17.30 23.63
N PRO A 442 -0.32 -18.41 22.86
CA PRO A 442 -0.77 -18.39 21.47
C PRO A 442 -2.24 -17.94 21.29
N GLU A 443 -3.05 -17.99 22.35
CA GLU A 443 -4.44 -17.54 22.33
C GLU A 443 -4.60 -16.04 22.66
N SER A 444 -3.53 -15.37 23.08
CA SER A 444 -3.55 -13.95 23.40
C SER A 444 -3.48 -13.10 22.15
N ARG A 445 -4.33 -12.07 22.03
CA ARG A 445 -4.25 -11.11 20.92
C ARG A 445 -2.88 -10.42 20.80
N TRP A 446 -2.20 -10.24 21.93
CA TRP A 446 -0.87 -9.64 21.96
C TRP A 446 0.18 -10.58 21.36
N ALA A 447 -0.02 -11.89 21.44
CA ALA A 447 0.77 -12.87 20.71
C ALA A 447 0.52 -12.82 19.20
N TRP A 448 -0.72 -12.60 18.77
CA TRP A 448 -1.06 -12.44 17.35
C TRP A 448 -0.41 -11.19 16.76
N GLN A 449 -0.50 -10.06 17.48
CA GLN A 449 0.17 -8.81 17.10
C GLN A 449 1.69 -8.93 17.11
N ALA A 450 2.27 -9.57 18.14
CA ALA A 450 3.70 -9.86 18.21
C ALA A 450 4.17 -10.70 17.01
N ALA A 451 3.41 -11.73 16.64
CA ALA A 451 3.71 -12.56 15.49
C ALA A 451 3.59 -11.80 14.16
N ALA A 452 2.56 -10.95 14.03
CA ALA A 452 2.42 -10.07 12.88
C ALA A 452 3.58 -9.06 12.77
N ALA A 453 4.02 -8.47 13.89
CA ALA A 453 5.17 -7.58 13.91
C ALA A 453 6.47 -8.31 13.52
N LEU A 454 6.65 -9.56 13.96
CA LEU A 454 7.79 -10.41 13.59
C LEU A 454 7.84 -10.76 12.10
N GLY A 455 6.68 -11.01 11.48
CA GLY A 455 6.57 -11.38 10.06
C GLY A 455 6.35 -10.20 9.10
N SER A 456 6.19 -8.97 9.60
CA SER A 456 5.85 -7.82 8.78
C SER A 456 7.06 -7.25 8.03
N THR A 457 6.89 -7.01 6.73
CA THR A 457 7.86 -6.29 5.90
C THR A 457 7.65 -4.77 5.91
N ALA A 458 6.43 -4.33 6.21
CA ALA A 458 6.09 -2.91 6.42
C ALA A 458 6.73 -2.32 7.68
N SER A 459 7.03 -3.19 8.66
CA SER A 459 7.64 -2.82 9.94
C SER A 459 9.13 -3.12 9.95
N SER A 460 9.78 -3.21 8.76
CA SER A 460 11.17 -3.66 8.59
C SER A 460 11.94 -3.39 9.87
N PHE A 461 12.39 -4.45 10.58
CA PHE A 461 13.03 -4.30 11.89
C PHE A 461 14.22 -3.32 11.87
N ASP A 462 14.65 -2.93 10.67
CA ASP A 462 15.59 -1.88 10.35
C ASP A 462 15.14 -0.44 10.67
N VAL A 463 13.83 -0.19 10.79
CA VAL A 463 13.22 1.12 11.07
C VAL A 463 12.81 1.19 12.54
N ARG A 464 13.08 2.33 13.18
CA ARG A 464 12.60 2.58 14.55
C ARG A 464 11.19 3.13 14.46
N PRO A 465 10.19 2.46 15.06
CA PRO A 465 8.83 2.96 15.03
C PRO A 465 8.76 4.27 15.83
N ASP A 466 7.99 5.23 15.31
CA ASP A 466 7.55 6.38 16.07
C ASP A 466 6.30 5.96 16.87
N LEU A 467 6.46 5.86 18.19
CA LEU A 467 5.40 5.43 19.10
C LEU A 467 4.54 6.61 19.59
N THR A 468 4.85 7.85 19.20
CA THR A 468 4.08 9.03 19.59
C THR A 468 2.74 9.10 18.86
N TRP A 469 1.86 10.02 19.26
CA TRP A 469 0.68 10.30 18.44
C TRP A 469 1.05 10.98 17.13
N PRO A 470 0.29 10.73 16.05
CA PRO A 470 0.42 11.50 14.82
C PRO A 470 0.31 13.00 15.07
N ASP A 471 1.10 13.77 14.32
CA ASP A 471 1.02 15.24 14.29
C ASP A 471 -0.44 15.68 14.13
N ALA A 472 -0.89 16.57 15.02
CA ALA A 472 -2.29 16.98 15.09
C ALA A 472 -2.76 17.70 13.81
N GLY A 473 -1.87 18.42 13.13
CA GLY A 473 -2.16 19.07 11.85
C GLY A 473 -2.35 18.04 10.73
N VAL A 474 -1.48 17.02 10.68
CA VAL A 474 -1.62 15.91 9.72
C VAL A 474 -2.92 15.16 9.94
N LEU A 475 -3.23 14.79 11.19
CA LEU A 475 -4.50 14.14 11.48
C LEU A 475 -5.69 15.02 11.10
N ALA A 476 -5.64 16.31 11.44
CA ALA A 476 -6.71 17.24 11.10
C ALA A 476 -6.91 17.34 9.58
N GLU A 477 -5.84 17.32 8.77
CA GLU A 477 -5.94 17.28 7.31
C GLU A 477 -6.58 15.98 6.81
N LEU A 478 -6.19 14.83 7.37
CA LEU A 478 -6.76 13.51 7.03
C LEU A 478 -8.25 13.38 7.39
N LEU A 479 -8.70 14.13 8.40
CA LEU A 479 -10.08 14.14 8.89
C LEU A 479 -10.87 15.36 8.39
N ALA A 480 -10.21 16.36 7.79
CA ALA A 480 -10.86 17.43 7.10
C ALA A 480 -11.32 16.85 5.76
N PHE A 481 -12.60 16.52 5.67
CA PHE A 481 -13.24 16.16 4.40
C PHE A 481 -13.90 17.42 3.83
N PRO A 482 -13.14 18.38 3.27
CA PRO A 482 -13.71 19.61 2.75
C PRO A 482 -14.54 19.31 1.52
N GLU A 483 -15.68 19.98 1.44
CA GLU A 483 -16.56 19.91 0.29
C GLU A 483 -15.94 20.65 -0.90
N LEU A 484 -16.18 20.14 -2.11
CA LEU A 484 -15.88 20.85 -3.33
C LEU A 484 -16.70 22.14 -3.38
N ALA A 485 -16.02 23.23 -3.71
CA ALA A 485 -16.58 24.56 -3.88
C ALA A 485 -16.02 25.17 -5.17
N PRO A 486 -16.40 24.58 -6.34
CA PRO A 486 -15.91 25.03 -7.63
C PRO A 486 -16.31 26.49 -7.88
N LEU A 487 -15.47 27.21 -8.61
CA LEU A 487 -15.73 28.60 -8.98
C LEU A 487 -15.83 28.74 -10.50
N PRO A 488 -16.73 29.59 -11.01
CA PRO A 488 -16.79 29.86 -12.44
C PRO A 488 -15.53 30.60 -12.90
N LEU A 489 -15.22 30.52 -14.19
CA LEU A 489 -14.00 31.07 -14.79
C LEU A 489 -13.77 32.55 -14.47
N GLU A 490 -14.84 33.35 -14.42
CA GLU A 490 -14.75 34.79 -14.12
C GLU A 490 -14.23 35.08 -12.70
N ARG A 491 -14.31 34.09 -11.81
CA ARG A 491 -13.81 34.15 -10.43
C ARG A 491 -12.48 33.43 -10.26
N ARG A 492 -11.75 33.14 -11.35
CA ARG A 492 -10.40 32.57 -11.28
C ARG A 492 -9.48 33.33 -10.33
N GLY A 493 -9.46 34.66 -10.37
CA GLY A 493 -8.60 35.46 -9.50
C GLY A 493 -8.88 35.25 -8.00
N GLU A 494 -10.11 34.92 -7.64
CA GLU A 494 -10.46 34.53 -6.26
C GLU A 494 -9.96 33.13 -5.91
N ALA A 495 -10.05 32.18 -6.86
CA ALA A 495 -9.49 30.84 -6.67
C ALA A 495 -7.97 30.89 -6.47
N GLU A 496 -7.26 31.68 -7.29
CA GLU A 496 -5.82 31.87 -7.24
C GLU A 496 -5.38 32.53 -5.92
N ALA A 497 -6.05 33.62 -5.51
CA ALA A 497 -5.78 34.27 -4.24
C ALA A 497 -6.04 33.37 -3.02
N GLY A 498 -7.12 32.56 -3.07
CA GLY A 498 -7.44 31.58 -2.05
C GLY A 498 -6.38 30.48 -1.92
N ALA A 499 -5.93 29.92 -3.05
CA ALA A 499 -4.85 28.94 -3.09
C ALA A 499 -3.55 29.49 -2.53
N LEU A 500 -3.18 30.71 -2.92
CA LEU A 500 -1.94 31.35 -2.46
C LEU A 500 -1.98 31.60 -0.95
N ALA A 501 -3.09 32.12 -0.42
CA ALA A 501 -3.28 32.32 1.01
C ALA A 501 -3.21 30.99 1.79
N TRP A 502 -3.86 29.94 1.27
CA TRP A 502 -3.84 28.61 1.88
C TRP A 502 -2.42 28.03 1.89
N LEU A 503 -1.71 28.07 0.76
CA LEU A 503 -0.38 27.48 0.62
C LEU A 503 0.64 28.17 1.53
N LEU A 504 0.60 29.49 1.66
CA LEU A 504 1.45 30.24 2.59
C LEU A 504 1.15 29.90 4.06
N ALA A 505 -0.13 29.75 4.42
CA ALA A 505 -0.54 29.40 5.77
C ALA A 505 -0.21 27.95 6.15
N ALA A 506 -0.18 27.05 5.16
CA ALA A 506 0.09 25.62 5.37
C ALA A 506 1.59 25.28 5.51
N GLN A 507 2.51 26.22 5.23
CA GLN A 507 3.94 25.95 5.35
C GLN A 507 4.34 25.73 6.81
N ARG A 508 5.10 24.68 7.06
CA ARG A 508 5.66 24.38 8.39
C ARG A 508 6.75 25.36 8.79
N ALA A 509 7.03 25.38 10.09
CA ALA A 509 8.12 26.18 10.66
C ALA A 509 9.51 25.84 10.09
N ASP A 510 9.75 24.59 9.69
CA ASP A 510 10.99 24.13 9.07
C ASP A 510 11.08 24.39 7.55
N GLY A 511 10.03 24.96 6.94
CA GLY A 511 10.01 25.33 5.53
C GLY A 511 9.39 24.30 4.58
N ALA A 512 9.07 23.10 5.07
CA ALA A 512 8.44 22.06 4.27
C ALA A 512 6.91 22.20 4.18
N TRP A 513 6.32 21.56 3.18
CA TRP A 513 4.91 21.18 3.17
C TRP A 513 4.81 19.66 3.30
N ARG A 514 3.90 19.17 4.14
CA ARG A 514 3.77 17.72 4.39
C ARG A 514 3.05 17.02 3.23
N GLY A 515 3.49 15.80 2.93
CA GLY A 515 2.64 14.81 2.30
C GLY A 515 1.72 14.16 3.33
N SER A 516 0.53 13.75 2.91
CA SER A 516 -0.50 13.12 3.74
C SER A 516 -0.27 11.62 3.98
N THR A 517 0.78 11.03 3.40
CA THR A 517 1.16 9.62 3.54
C THR A 517 1.98 9.31 4.77
N ARG A 518 2.63 10.30 5.39
CA ARG A 518 3.41 10.12 6.63
C ARG A 518 2.68 10.74 7.82
N THR A 519 1.93 9.90 8.55
CA THR A 519 1.26 10.28 9.80
C THR A 519 2.20 10.27 11.00
N SER A 520 3.36 9.66 10.87
CA SER A 520 4.42 9.58 11.89
C SER A 520 5.77 9.87 11.25
N SER A 521 6.82 10.02 12.07
CA SER A 521 8.18 10.31 11.60
C SER A 521 9.16 9.26 12.14
N PRO A 522 9.07 8.00 11.68
CA PRO A 522 9.96 6.94 12.13
C PRO A 522 11.42 7.24 11.74
N GLU A 523 12.35 6.99 12.66
CA GLU A 523 13.79 7.13 12.40
C GLU A 523 14.29 5.93 11.57
N GLY A 524 15.29 6.15 10.71
CA GLY A 524 15.91 5.11 9.88
C GLY A 524 15.39 5.03 8.45
N LEU A 525 14.45 5.89 8.05
CA LEU A 525 13.95 5.97 6.67
C LEU A 525 14.78 6.91 5.78
N GLY A 526 15.58 7.80 6.37
CA GLY A 526 16.22 8.90 5.65
C GLY A 526 15.23 9.91 5.07
N ALA A 527 15.70 10.70 4.09
CA ALA A 527 14.93 11.75 3.43
C ALA A 527 13.61 11.23 2.83
N ASP A 528 12.55 12.04 2.93
CA ASP A 528 11.22 11.69 2.44
C ASP A 528 10.99 12.23 1.01
N PRO A 529 10.96 11.37 -0.03
CA PRO A 529 10.79 11.83 -1.41
C PRO A 529 9.48 12.57 -1.65
N PHE A 530 8.40 12.25 -0.90
CA PHE A 530 7.13 12.94 -1.07
C PHE A 530 7.19 14.37 -0.51
N THR A 531 7.66 14.52 0.74
CA THR A 531 7.82 15.85 1.36
C THR A 531 8.81 16.72 0.57
N ASP A 532 9.93 16.16 0.10
CA ASP A 532 10.90 16.85 -0.74
C ASP A 532 10.27 17.35 -2.06
N ALA A 533 9.60 16.45 -2.79
CA ALA A 533 8.94 16.79 -4.05
C ALA A 533 7.86 17.85 -3.87
N ILE A 534 6.97 17.69 -2.88
CA ILE A 534 5.87 18.62 -2.61
C ILE A 534 6.43 19.99 -2.21
N THR A 535 7.48 20.02 -1.39
CA THR A 535 8.14 21.28 -1.00
C THR A 535 8.78 21.97 -2.19
N ALA A 536 9.42 21.24 -3.10
CA ALA A 536 9.95 21.79 -4.34
C ALA A 536 8.83 22.34 -5.23
N ILE A 537 7.73 21.61 -5.41
CA ILE A 537 6.58 22.04 -6.23
C ILE A 537 5.91 23.29 -5.64
N ALA A 538 5.70 23.34 -4.32
CA ALA A 538 5.18 24.51 -3.63
C ALA A 538 6.12 25.72 -3.76
N GLY A 539 7.43 25.51 -3.63
CA GLY A 539 8.43 26.54 -3.91
C GLY A 539 8.32 27.08 -5.34
N ARG A 540 8.14 26.20 -6.33
CA ARG A 540 7.96 26.58 -7.75
C ARG A 540 6.72 27.42 -7.99
N ALA A 541 5.58 27.04 -7.40
CA ALA A 541 4.36 27.85 -7.46
C ALA A 541 4.60 29.26 -6.92
N LEU A 542 5.21 29.37 -5.74
CA LEU A 542 5.42 30.67 -5.09
C LEU A 542 6.45 31.57 -5.80
N LEU A 543 7.38 31.01 -6.59
CA LEU A 543 8.33 31.80 -7.38
C LEU A 543 7.68 32.75 -8.40
N ARG A 544 6.43 32.48 -8.80
CA ARG A 544 5.67 33.33 -9.73
C ARG A 544 4.89 34.44 -9.04
N HIS A 545 4.82 34.40 -7.71
CA HIS A 545 4.05 35.33 -6.88
C HIS A 545 4.94 36.03 -5.82
N LEU A 546 6.20 36.31 -6.14
CA LEU A 546 7.16 36.92 -5.20
C LEU A 546 6.76 38.34 -4.74
N ASP A 547 5.85 38.98 -5.48
CA ASP A 547 5.24 40.26 -5.11
C ASP A 547 4.16 40.12 -4.01
N THR A 548 3.74 38.89 -3.69
CA THR A 548 2.82 38.63 -2.59
C THR A 548 3.56 38.57 -1.25
N ASP A 549 3.01 39.25 -0.25
CA ASP A 549 3.56 39.28 1.10
C ASP A 549 3.81 37.87 1.66
N GLY A 550 5.07 37.61 2.03
CA GLY A 550 5.50 36.33 2.61
C GLY A 550 5.96 35.27 1.60
N ALA A 551 5.68 35.43 0.30
CA ALA A 551 6.03 34.44 -0.72
C ALA A 551 7.55 34.22 -0.85
N GLU A 552 8.34 35.29 -0.98
CA GLU A 552 9.80 35.17 -1.04
C GLU A 552 10.36 34.47 0.21
N GLY A 553 9.86 34.84 1.40
CA GLY A 553 10.27 34.22 2.66
C GLY A 553 9.95 32.73 2.71
N ALA A 554 8.78 32.33 2.21
CA ALA A 554 8.38 30.93 2.12
C ALA A 554 9.26 30.14 1.15
N VAL A 555 9.58 30.70 -0.04
CA VAL A 555 10.49 30.09 -1.01
C VAL A 555 11.89 29.88 -0.43
N ARG A 556 12.43 30.87 0.30
CA ARG A 556 13.75 30.75 0.95
C ARG A 556 13.78 29.66 2.00
N ARG A 557 12.71 29.52 2.81
CA ARG A 557 12.59 28.42 3.78
C ARG A 557 12.49 27.05 3.09
N ALA A 558 11.76 26.97 1.99
CA ALA A 558 11.66 25.74 1.19
C ALA A 558 13.04 25.32 0.64
N LEU A 559 13.82 26.27 0.12
CA LEU A 559 15.18 26.03 -0.35
C LEU A 559 16.10 25.54 0.77
N GLU A 560 16.00 26.12 1.96
CA GLU A 560 16.82 25.70 3.11
C GLU A 560 16.44 24.30 3.60
N PHE A 561 15.14 23.99 3.66
CA PHE A 561 14.66 22.63 3.96
C PHE A 561 15.25 21.60 2.98
N LEU A 562 15.15 21.85 1.68
CA LEU A 562 15.64 20.93 0.66
C LEU A 562 17.17 20.81 0.67
N ARG A 563 17.89 21.88 1.00
CA ARG A 563 19.34 21.84 1.24
C ARG A 563 19.69 20.89 2.38
N ALA A 564 18.98 21.00 3.50
CA ALA A 564 19.17 20.12 4.65
C ALA A 564 18.81 18.67 4.32
N SER A 565 17.71 18.45 3.57
CA SER A 565 17.30 17.12 3.11
C SER A 565 18.39 16.48 2.25
N ILE A 566 18.91 17.17 1.23
CA ILE A 566 20.01 16.68 0.38
C ILE A 566 21.24 16.33 1.23
N ALA A 567 21.62 17.18 2.18
CA ALA A 567 22.77 16.95 3.04
C ALA A 567 22.59 15.70 3.93
N SER A 568 21.38 15.47 4.44
CA SER A 568 21.07 14.34 5.32
C SER A 568 21.25 12.97 4.66
N ARG A 569 21.07 12.87 3.33
CA ARG A 569 21.15 11.61 2.56
C ARG A 569 22.53 10.93 2.65
N VAL A 570 23.58 11.66 3.02
CA VAL A 570 24.92 11.09 3.22
C VAL A 570 25.02 10.37 4.56
N GLU A 571 24.43 10.94 5.61
CA GLU A 571 24.46 10.38 6.96
C GLU A 571 23.41 9.27 7.12
N GLU A 572 22.25 9.46 6.52
CA GLU A 572 21.12 8.54 6.54
C GLU A 572 20.57 8.36 5.12
N PRO A 573 21.16 7.44 4.32
CA PRO A 573 20.69 7.14 2.97
C PRO A 573 19.20 6.75 2.97
N PRO A 574 18.39 7.24 2.02
CA PRO A 574 16.99 6.88 1.92
C PRO A 574 16.79 5.36 1.81
N LEU A 575 15.92 4.81 2.66
CA LEU A 575 15.57 3.39 2.61
C LEU A 575 14.63 3.12 1.44
N VAL A 576 15.08 2.31 0.49
CA VAL A 576 14.26 1.83 -0.63
C VAL A 576 13.71 0.45 -0.29
N LEU A 577 12.39 0.34 -0.21
CA LEU A 577 11.68 -0.94 -0.05
C LEU A 577 11.26 -1.44 -1.44
N TYR A 578 9.96 -1.38 -1.76
CA TYR A 578 9.41 -1.83 -3.03
C TYR A 578 9.52 -0.79 -4.15
N MET A 579 9.46 0.49 -3.76
CA MET A 579 9.37 1.61 -4.68
C MET A 579 10.38 2.70 -4.31
N ASP A 580 11.09 3.22 -5.31
CA ASP A 580 12.03 4.33 -5.18
C ASP A 580 11.46 5.61 -5.83
N TYR A 581 10.80 6.43 -5.01
CA TYR A 581 10.26 7.72 -5.42
C TYR A 581 11.30 8.84 -5.45
N MET A 582 12.58 8.58 -5.11
CA MET A 582 13.65 9.58 -5.19
C MET A 582 13.83 10.08 -6.62
N THR A 583 13.65 9.22 -7.63
CA THR A 583 13.70 9.60 -9.05
C THR A 583 12.74 10.74 -9.39
N TRP A 584 11.51 10.71 -8.87
CA TRP A 584 10.53 11.78 -9.06
C TRP A 584 10.87 13.00 -8.22
N SER A 585 11.23 12.79 -6.95
CA SER A 585 11.61 13.87 -6.03
C SER A 585 12.76 14.71 -6.56
N ASP A 586 13.84 14.06 -7.00
CA ASP A 586 15.05 14.73 -7.47
C ASP A 586 14.79 15.52 -8.75
N ALA A 587 13.92 15.02 -9.62
CA ALA A 587 13.46 15.77 -10.79
C ALA A 587 12.69 17.05 -10.38
N MET A 588 11.77 16.96 -9.41
CA MET A 588 11.01 18.14 -8.95
C MET A 588 11.91 19.16 -8.25
N MET A 589 12.83 18.70 -7.40
CA MET A 589 13.82 19.53 -6.72
C MET A 589 14.74 20.23 -7.72
N LEU A 590 15.26 19.50 -8.72
CA LEU A 590 16.13 20.06 -9.75
C LEU A 590 15.42 21.15 -10.56
N HIS A 591 14.14 20.95 -10.86
CA HIS A 591 13.30 21.95 -11.51
C HIS A 591 13.16 23.22 -10.65
N PHE A 592 12.91 23.07 -9.35
CA PHE A 592 12.84 24.19 -8.41
C PHE A 592 14.16 24.97 -8.32
N LEU A 593 15.30 24.28 -8.26
CA LEU A 593 16.61 24.95 -8.24
C LEU A 593 16.85 25.76 -9.53
N ALA A 594 16.42 25.24 -10.69
CA ALA A 594 16.56 25.94 -11.96
C ALA A 594 15.70 27.21 -12.03
N GLU A 595 14.45 27.16 -11.56
CA GLU A 595 13.58 28.34 -11.52
C GLU A 595 14.00 29.35 -10.43
N THR A 596 14.53 28.87 -9.30
CA THR A 596 15.11 29.73 -8.25
C THR A 596 16.30 30.53 -8.78
N ARG A 597 17.16 29.88 -9.57
CA ARG A 597 18.29 30.52 -10.24
C ARG A 597 17.83 31.61 -11.21
N ASP A 598 16.84 31.30 -12.05
CA ASP A 598 16.33 32.24 -13.04
C ASP A 598 15.62 33.44 -12.41
N ALA A 599 14.97 33.24 -11.26
CA ALA A 599 14.39 34.31 -10.46
C ALA A 599 15.44 35.19 -9.74
N GLY A 600 16.72 34.78 -9.73
CA GLY A 600 17.80 35.51 -9.07
C GLY A 600 17.71 35.53 -7.54
N LEU A 601 16.96 34.60 -6.94
CA LEU A 601 16.78 34.54 -5.48
C LEU A 601 18.00 34.00 -4.73
N GLU A 602 18.82 33.19 -5.41
CA GLU A 602 20.01 32.56 -4.85
C GLU A 602 21.14 32.54 -5.89
N ALA A 603 22.38 32.64 -5.42
CA ALA A 603 23.55 32.65 -6.30
C ALA A 603 23.73 31.28 -6.99
N ALA A 604 24.14 31.28 -8.26
CA ALA A 604 24.36 30.06 -9.03
C ALA A 604 25.39 29.13 -8.36
N GLU A 605 26.41 29.71 -7.71
CA GLU A 605 27.45 29.01 -6.97
C GLU A 605 26.92 28.26 -5.73
N ALA A 606 25.86 28.78 -5.10
CA ALA A 606 25.23 28.16 -3.93
C ALA A 606 24.23 27.04 -4.31
N LEU A 607 23.68 27.10 -5.53
CA LEU A 607 22.76 26.10 -6.07
C LEU A 607 23.48 24.96 -6.80
N ALA A 608 24.63 25.24 -7.44
CA ALA A 608 25.33 24.27 -8.28
C ALA A 608 25.70 22.95 -7.57
N PRO A 609 26.19 22.95 -6.31
CA PRO A 609 26.47 21.69 -5.60
C PRO A 609 25.21 20.86 -5.34
N LEU A 610 24.08 21.51 -5.01
CA LEU A 610 22.81 20.81 -4.79
C LEU A 610 22.31 20.19 -6.10
N ALA A 611 22.33 20.95 -7.19
CA ALA A 611 21.95 20.46 -8.51
C ALA A 611 22.85 19.29 -8.95
N ALA A 612 24.16 19.36 -8.68
CA ALA A 612 25.10 18.29 -9.00
C ALA A 612 24.77 16.99 -8.24
N THR A 613 24.43 17.07 -6.95
CA THR A 613 24.00 15.90 -6.17
C THR A 613 22.73 15.27 -6.75
N LEU A 614 21.70 16.08 -7.06
CA LEU A 614 20.44 15.58 -7.62
C LEU A 614 20.63 14.95 -9.01
N VAL A 615 21.50 15.54 -9.85
CA VAL A 615 21.85 14.99 -11.16
C VAL A 615 22.58 13.65 -11.03
N ALA A 616 23.52 13.53 -10.08
CA ALA A 616 24.21 12.29 -9.82
C ALA A 616 23.28 11.19 -9.27
N ASP A 617 22.34 11.57 -8.39
CA ASP A 617 21.32 10.67 -7.86
C ASP A 617 20.41 10.14 -8.97
N LEU A 618 19.97 11.01 -9.90
CA LEU A 618 19.21 10.61 -11.08
C LEU A 618 20.02 9.70 -12.00
N GLU A 619 21.28 10.02 -12.29
CA GLU A 619 22.17 9.19 -13.12
C GLU A 619 22.33 7.78 -12.55
N SER A 620 22.52 7.68 -11.23
CA SER A 620 22.68 6.38 -10.54
C SER A 620 21.45 5.48 -10.62
N ARG A 621 20.27 6.06 -10.82
CA ARG A 621 18.97 5.37 -10.90
C ARG A 621 18.46 5.20 -12.33
N GLN A 622 19.22 5.65 -13.33
CA GLN A 622 18.84 5.48 -14.72
C GLN A 622 18.88 3.99 -15.10
N VAL A 623 17.77 3.50 -15.66
CA VAL A 623 17.63 2.12 -16.08
C VAL A 623 18.38 1.92 -17.40
N ARG A 624 18.77 0.68 -17.72
CA ARG A 624 19.60 0.33 -18.91
C ARG A 624 19.03 0.85 -20.24
N ASP A 625 17.72 0.99 -20.37
CA ASP A 625 17.08 1.55 -21.57
C ASP A 625 17.11 3.08 -21.67
N GLY A 626 17.61 3.76 -20.63
CA GLY A 626 17.78 5.21 -20.55
C GLY A 626 16.71 5.93 -19.74
N GLY A 627 15.59 5.29 -19.39
CA GLY A 627 14.54 5.95 -18.59
C GLY A 627 14.69 5.74 -17.08
N TRP A 628 13.61 6.05 -16.36
CA TRP A 628 13.49 5.82 -14.91
C TRP A 628 12.20 5.08 -14.56
N SER A 629 12.27 4.31 -13.49
CA SER A 629 11.13 3.65 -12.86
C SER A 629 11.22 3.85 -11.36
N TYR A 630 10.07 4.04 -10.73
CA TYR A 630 9.97 3.97 -9.27
C TYR A 630 9.75 2.53 -8.79
N TYR A 631 9.46 1.54 -9.65
CA TYR A 631 9.36 0.13 -9.25
C TYR A 631 10.74 -0.52 -9.16
N VAL A 632 11.07 -1.08 -7.99
CA VAL A 632 12.38 -1.69 -7.71
C VAL A 632 12.26 -3.20 -7.47
N THR A 633 11.31 -3.65 -6.65
CA THR A 633 11.06 -5.08 -6.37
C THR A 633 9.56 -5.37 -6.26
N GLY A 634 9.14 -6.56 -6.69
CA GLY A 634 7.74 -7.02 -6.63
C GLY A 634 7.45 -8.05 -5.54
N ASP A 635 8.46 -8.57 -4.85
CA ASP A 635 8.32 -9.70 -3.91
C ASP A 635 9.11 -9.48 -2.61
N LEU A 636 8.69 -10.15 -1.54
CA LEU A 636 9.33 -10.21 -0.22
C LEU A 636 10.73 -10.84 -0.27
N ASP A 637 10.95 -11.74 -1.22
CA ASP A 637 12.24 -12.41 -1.43
C ASP A 637 13.29 -11.49 -2.09
N GLY A 638 12.94 -10.24 -2.41
CA GLY A 638 13.85 -9.25 -2.99
C GLY A 638 14.17 -9.49 -4.47
N ALA A 639 13.35 -10.30 -5.16
CA ALA A 639 13.47 -10.48 -6.61
C ALA A 639 13.25 -9.13 -7.32
N ALA A 640 14.32 -8.64 -7.96
CA ALA A 640 14.28 -7.38 -8.69
C ALA A 640 13.12 -7.36 -9.68
N ALA A 641 12.39 -6.24 -9.72
CA ALA A 641 11.39 -6.02 -10.75
C ALA A 641 12.07 -6.11 -12.14
N PRO A 642 11.35 -6.53 -13.20
CA PRO A 642 11.89 -6.48 -14.55
C PRO A 642 12.45 -5.09 -14.83
N ALA A 643 13.69 -5.03 -15.35
CA ALA A 643 14.31 -3.75 -15.69
C ALA A 643 13.42 -3.02 -16.72
N GLN A 644 12.81 -1.93 -16.28
CA GLN A 644 11.81 -1.20 -17.05
C GLN A 644 11.82 0.29 -16.72
N SER A 645 11.35 1.11 -17.65
CA SER A 645 11.15 2.55 -17.49
C SER A 645 9.69 2.92 -17.61
N ILE A 646 9.28 3.96 -16.88
CA ILE A 646 7.91 4.49 -16.84
C ILE A 646 7.87 5.83 -17.58
N SER A 647 6.91 5.99 -18.50
CA SER A 647 6.88 7.14 -19.42
C SER A 647 6.74 8.50 -18.73
N PHE A 648 5.85 8.66 -17.76
CA PHE A 648 5.64 9.94 -17.09
C PHE A 648 6.75 10.28 -16.08
N THR A 649 7.30 9.29 -15.36
CA THR A 649 8.49 9.47 -14.52
C THR A 649 9.68 9.91 -15.37
N THR A 650 9.90 9.24 -16.50
CA THR A 650 10.95 9.61 -17.45
C THR A 650 10.71 11.00 -18.05
N ALA A 651 9.46 11.36 -18.39
CA ALA A 651 9.12 12.69 -18.88
C ALA A 651 9.41 13.79 -17.85
N ALA A 652 9.05 13.58 -16.59
CA ALA A 652 9.34 14.51 -15.51
C ALA A 652 10.85 14.76 -15.36
N ALA A 653 11.65 13.69 -15.38
CA ALA A 653 13.11 13.78 -15.34
C ALA A 653 13.69 14.51 -16.57
N VAL A 654 13.27 14.14 -17.79
CA VAL A 654 13.73 14.80 -19.04
C VAL A 654 13.40 16.30 -19.03
N PHE A 655 12.20 16.67 -18.56
CA PHE A 655 11.78 18.06 -18.49
C PHE A 655 12.61 18.85 -17.47
N ALA A 656 12.82 18.31 -16.27
CA ALA A 656 13.65 18.91 -15.24
C ALA A 656 15.13 19.06 -15.68
N LEU A 657 15.71 18.02 -16.27
CA LEU A 657 17.08 18.03 -16.79
C LEU A 657 17.26 19.04 -17.92
N SER A 658 16.28 19.12 -18.83
CA SER A 658 16.29 20.13 -19.89
C SER A 658 16.24 21.55 -19.32
N ARG A 659 15.39 21.78 -18.32
CA ARG A 659 15.29 23.08 -17.63
C ARG A 659 16.57 23.43 -16.88
N ALA A 660 17.17 22.47 -16.18
CA ALA A 660 18.43 22.64 -15.46
C ALA A 660 19.58 22.99 -16.41
N ARG A 661 19.67 22.31 -17.56
CA ARG A 661 20.65 22.62 -18.60
C ARG A 661 20.46 24.05 -19.13
N THR A 662 19.23 24.47 -19.41
CA THR A 662 18.94 25.84 -19.86
C THR A 662 19.28 26.89 -18.79
N ALA A 663 19.02 26.58 -17.51
CA ALA A 663 19.42 27.43 -16.39
C ALA A 663 20.95 27.46 -16.22
N GLY A 664 21.71 26.57 -16.87
CA GLY A 664 23.17 26.54 -16.84
C GLY A 664 23.76 25.66 -15.74
N PHE A 665 23.03 24.66 -15.26
CA PHE A 665 23.59 23.58 -14.45
C PHE A 665 24.23 22.50 -15.33
N ALA A 666 25.22 21.80 -14.79
CA ALA A 666 25.86 20.70 -15.50
C ALA A 666 24.92 19.48 -15.55
N VAL A 667 24.60 19.03 -16.77
CA VAL A 667 23.78 17.85 -17.02
C VAL A 667 24.55 16.97 -18.02
N PRO A 668 24.81 15.69 -17.70
CA PRO A 668 25.45 14.77 -18.64
C PRO A 668 24.60 14.59 -19.91
N ASP A 669 25.14 15.00 -21.07
CA ASP A 669 24.48 14.82 -22.37
C ASP A 669 24.09 13.35 -22.63
N PRO A 670 24.95 12.33 -22.36
CA PRO A 670 24.57 10.93 -22.58
C PRO A 670 23.34 10.50 -21.79
N MET A 671 23.23 10.93 -20.52
CA MET A 671 22.09 10.60 -19.67
C MET A 671 20.80 11.18 -20.25
N LEU A 672 20.81 12.47 -20.62
CA LEU A 672 19.63 13.14 -21.18
C LEU A 672 19.25 12.57 -22.55
N ASP A 673 20.21 12.32 -23.44
CA ASP A 673 19.96 11.78 -24.78
C ASP A 673 19.37 10.36 -24.74
N GLN A 674 19.84 9.52 -23.81
CA GLN A 674 19.29 8.18 -23.59
C GLN A 674 17.87 8.24 -23.05
N ALA A 675 17.60 9.12 -22.10
CA ALA A 675 16.25 9.31 -21.54
C ALA A 675 15.24 9.80 -22.58
N VAL A 676 15.66 10.76 -23.41
CA VAL A 676 14.87 11.25 -24.52
C VAL A 676 14.59 10.11 -25.51
N THR A 677 15.59 9.30 -25.83
CA THR A 677 15.43 8.12 -26.70
C THR A 677 14.46 7.10 -26.11
N ALA A 678 14.54 6.83 -24.80
CA ALA A 678 13.61 5.94 -24.10
C ALA A 678 12.16 6.45 -24.22
N LEU A 679 11.95 7.74 -24.02
CA LEU A 679 10.64 8.37 -24.10
C LEU A 679 10.10 8.37 -25.55
N GLU A 680 10.94 8.60 -26.56
CA GLU A 680 10.56 8.45 -27.97
C GLU A 680 10.13 7.03 -28.31
N ARG A 681 10.74 5.99 -27.72
CA ARG A 681 10.34 4.58 -27.91
C ARG A 681 8.98 4.27 -27.29
N MET A 682 8.63 4.96 -26.21
CA MET A 682 7.31 4.83 -25.56
C MET A 682 6.21 5.62 -26.28
N ARG A 683 6.57 6.56 -27.17
CA ARG A 683 5.62 7.34 -27.97
C ARG A 683 4.79 6.42 -28.88
N GLY A 684 3.48 6.60 -28.83
CA GLY A 684 2.50 6.02 -29.75
C GLY A 684 1.90 7.05 -30.67
N ASP A 685 0.79 6.68 -31.32
CA ASP A 685 0.02 7.57 -32.18
C ASP A 685 -0.90 8.49 -31.35
N ASP A 686 -1.37 9.59 -31.94
CA ASP A 686 -2.36 10.52 -31.37
C ASP A 686 -2.08 10.99 -29.94
N GLY A 687 -0.80 11.18 -29.60
CA GLY A 687 -0.34 11.71 -28.31
C GLY A 687 -0.44 10.71 -27.16
N VAL A 688 -0.65 9.41 -27.44
CA VAL A 688 -0.69 8.35 -26.44
C VAL A 688 0.71 7.78 -26.22
N PHE A 689 1.06 7.50 -24.96
CA PHE A 689 2.33 6.88 -24.59
C PHE A 689 2.10 5.53 -23.90
N ALA A 690 3.00 4.58 -24.18
CA ALA A 690 3.08 3.34 -23.43
C ALA A 690 3.35 3.63 -21.94
N TYR A 691 2.87 2.77 -21.05
CA TYR A 691 3.18 2.89 -19.63
C TYR A 691 4.64 2.51 -19.36
N PHE A 692 5.02 1.32 -19.82
CA PHE A 692 6.34 0.72 -19.60
C PHE A 692 7.14 0.57 -20.91
N LEU A 693 8.43 0.79 -20.80
CA LEU A 693 9.46 0.28 -21.70
C LEU A 693 10.25 -0.80 -20.97
N PHE A 694 10.30 -2.02 -21.49
CA PHE A 694 11.08 -3.11 -20.89
C PHE A 694 12.48 -3.11 -21.47
N SER A 695 13.50 -3.04 -20.61
CA SER A 695 14.90 -2.95 -21.04
C SER A 695 15.35 -4.16 -21.85
N ASP A 696 14.93 -5.36 -21.45
CA ASP A 696 15.43 -6.62 -22.02
C ASP A 696 14.90 -6.90 -23.43
N THR A 697 13.61 -6.69 -23.66
CA THR A 697 12.99 -6.86 -24.98
C THR A 697 13.12 -5.60 -25.82
N GLY A 698 13.27 -4.45 -25.16
CA GLY A 698 13.17 -3.15 -25.78
C GLY A 698 11.75 -2.79 -26.24
N GLU A 699 10.75 -3.56 -25.80
CA GLU A 699 9.36 -3.37 -26.19
C GLU A 699 8.68 -2.34 -25.28
N ALA A 700 7.92 -1.44 -25.91
CA ALA A 700 7.00 -0.55 -25.21
C ALA A 700 5.62 -1.20 -25.15
N ARG A 701 5.11 -1.50 -23.95
CA ARG A 701 3.79 -2.12 -23.78
C ARG A 701 2.72 -1.05 -23.96
N ARG A 702 2.31 -0.85 -25.20
CA ARG A 702 1.23 0.08 -25.58
C ARG A 702 -0.10 -0.48 -25.05
N SER A 703 -0.79 0.30 -24.24
CA SER A 703 -2.14 -0.05 -23.77
C SER A 703 -3.07 -0.17 -24.97
N THR A 704 -3.93 -1.18 -24.98
CA THR A 704 -5.04 -1.28 -25.94
C THR A 704 -6.24 -0.40 -25.54
N ALA A 705 -6.25 0.13 -24.31
CA ALA A 705 -7.27 1.05 -23.80
C ALA A 705 -6.74 2.49 -23.87
N THR A 706 -7.05 3.19 -24.97
CA THR A 706 -6.71 4.60 -25.20
C THR A 706 -7.09 5.52 -24.02
N PRO A 707 -8.29 5.42 -23.39
CA PRO A 707 -8.72 6.38 -22.39
C PRO A 707 -7.89 6.42 -21.11
N GLY A 708 -7.32 5.30 -20.65
CA GLY A 708 -6.47 5.28 -19.44
C GLY A 708 -5.03 5.75 -19.67
N ALA A 709 -4.65 5.98 -20.94
CA ALA A 709 -3.27 6.29 -21.31
C ALA A 709 -3.03 7.77 -21.70
N VAL A 710 -4.08 8.54 -22.01
CA VAL A 710 -3.95 9.91 -22.56
C VAL A 710 -3.50 10.96 -21.54
N GLY A 711 -3.75 10.76 -20.24
CA GLY A 711 -3.36 11.67 -19.16
C GLY A 711 -1.87 12.04 -19.17
N ARG A 712 -1.01 11.03 -19.37
CA ARG A 712 0.45 11.23 -19.44
C ARG A 712 0.94 11.91 -20.73
N GLY A 713 0.09 11.98 -21.77
CA GLY A 713 0.43 12.44 -23.11
C GLY A 713 1.01 13.85 -23.15
N PRO A 714 0.32 14.88 -22.60
CA PRO A 714 0.84 16.23 -22.54
C PRO A 714 2.21 16.36 -21.85
N ALA A 715 2.42 15.66 -20.73
CA ALA A 715 3.71 15.69 -20.02
C ALA A 715 4.83 15.06 -20.85
N CYS A 716 4.58 13.89 -21.46
CA CYS A 716 5.55 13.20 -22.30
C CYS A 716 5.89 13.99 -23.57
N GLU A 717 4.89 14.57 -24.26
CA GLU A 717 5.14 15.40 -25.43
C GLU A 717 5.83 16.72 -25.08
N LEU A 718 5.49 17.35 -23.95
CA LEU A 718 6.15 18.56 -23.48
C LEU A 718 7.64 18.30 -23.22
N ALA A 719 7.98 17.20 -22.54
CA ALA A 719 9.37 16.81 -22.30
C ALA A 719 10.15 16.61 -23.62
N LEU A 720 9.55 15.93 -24.60
CA LEU A 720 10.15 15.76 -25.92
C LEU A 720 10.25 17.07 -26.70
N PHE A 721 9.27 17.98 -26.56
CA PHE A 721 9.30 19.31 -27.17
C PHE A 721 10.44 20.15 -26.60
N SER A 722 10.60 20.19 -25.26
CA SER A 722 11.70 20.87 -24.58
C SER A 722 13.08 20.31 -24.93
N ALA A 723 13.16 19.01 -25.27
CA ALA A 723 14.38 18.37 -25.75
C ALA A 723 14.61 18.54 -27.28
N GLY A 724 13.72 19.22 -28.01
CA GLY A 724 13.83 19.39 -29.46
C GLY A 724 13.51 18.14 -30.29
N LYS A 725 12.78 17.18 -29.71
CA LYS A 725 12.33 15.90 -30.33
C LYS A 725 10.81 15.81 -30.52
N SER A 726 10.11 16.93 -30.42
CA SER A 726 8.69 17.04 -30.78
C SER A 726 8.42 18.30 -31.59
N THR A 727 7.18 18.46 -32.05
CA THR A 727 6.70 19.62 -32.80
C THR A 727 5.46 20.21 -32.15
N ALA A 728 5.12 21.45 -32.51
CA ALA A 728 3.93 22.12 -32.01
C ALA A 728 2.64 21.36 -32.38
N GLU A 729 2.61 20.69 -33.53
CA GLU A 729 1.49 19.87 -33.99
C GLU A 729 1.30 18.64 -33.12
N ARG A 730 2.39 17.93 -32.76
CA ARG A 730 2.33 16.75 -31.89
C ARG A 730 1.88 17.11 -30.48
N LEU A 731 2.43 18.20 -29.92
CA LEU A 731 2.03 18.67 -28.61
C LEU A 731 0.54 19.08 -28.58
N ARG A 732 0.05 19.75 -29.63
CA ARG A 732 -1.38 20.08 -29.78
C ARG A 732 -2.26 18.84 -29.93
N ALA A 733 -1.79 17.81 -30.64
CA ALA A 733 -2.52 16.55 -30.77
C ALA A 733 -2.67 15.84 -29.42
N ALA A 734 -1.61 15.81 -28.60
CA ALA A 734 -1.66 15.26 -27.24
C ALA A 734 -2.65 16.02 -26.34
N LEU A 735 -2.65 17.36 -26.39
CA LEU A 735 -3.64 18.18 -25.66
C LEU A 735 -5.08 17.91 -26.12
N THR A 736 -5.30 17.79 -27.43
CA THR A 736 -6.62 17.49 -27.99
C THR A 736 -7.11 16.12 -27.51
N SER A 737 -6.23 15.11 -27.54
CA SER A 737 -6.52 13.74 -27.09
C SER A 737 -6.82 13.69 -25.59
N PHE A 738 -6.04 14.41 -24.77
CA PHE A 738 -6.27 14.57 -23.34
C PHE A 738 -7.63 15.21 -23.06
N LEU A 739 -7.91 16.38 -23.62
CA LEU A 739 -9.17 17.10 -23.40
C LEU A 739 -10.40 16.32 -23.87
N ALA A 740 -10.28 15.51 -24.92
CA ALA A 740 -11.37 14.64 -25.36
C ALA A 740 -11.78 13.59 -24.30
N HIS A 741 -10.89 13.24 -23.37
CA HIS A 741 -11.12 12.23 -22.33
C HIS A 741 -11.09 12.80 -20.90
N ALA A 742 -10.80 14.08 -20.72
CA ALA A 742 -10.72 14.73 -19.41
C ALA A 742 -11.92 14.46 -18.47
N PRO A 743 -13.19 14.35 -18.95
CA PRO A 743 -14.31 14.00 -18.06
C PRO A 743 -14.16 12.66 -17.33
N LEU A 744 -13.43 11.69 -17.91
CA LEU A 744 -13.16 10.41 -17.28
C LEU A 744 -12.17 10.54 -16.11
N TYR A 745 -11.25 11.50 -16.20
CA TYR A 745 -10.28 11.80 -15.15
C TYR A 745 -10.89 12.67 -14.05
N ALA A 746 -11.73 13.64 -14.42
CA ALA A 746 -12.48 14.46 -13.48
C ALA A 746 -13.39 13.60 -12.57
N ALA A 747 -13.95 12.50 -13.09
CA ALA A 747 -14.74 11.55 -12.30
C ALA A 747 -13.93 10.76 -11.25
N GLU A 748 -12.60 10.77 -11.34
CA GLU A 748 -11.70 10.12 -10.38
C GLU A 748 -11.18 11.07 -9.30
N GLN A 749 -11.43 12.37 -9.44
CA GLN A 749 -10.91 13.39 -8.53
C GLN A 749 -11.23 13.10 -7.06
N GLY A 750 -10.22 13.20 -6.19
CA GLY A 750 -10.37 13.08 -4.74
C GLY A 750 -10.47 11.66 -4.19
N LYS A 751 -10.61 10.63 -5.04
CA LYS A 751 -10.68 9.23 -4.60
C LYS A 751 -9.37 8.77 -3.95
N VAL A 752 -9.48 7.92 -2.94
CA VAL A 752 -8.34 7.26 -2.30
C VAL A 752 -7.76 6.15 -3.17
N LEU A 753 -8.63 5.31 -3.75
CA LEU A 753 -8.19 4.14 -4.52
C LEU A 753 -7.82 4.51 -5.95
N MET A 754 -6.71 3.92 -6.41
CA MET A 754 -6.12 4.20 -7.71
C MET A 754 -6.75 3.35 -8.81
N HIS A 755 -6.74 3.86 -10.04
CA HIS A 755 -7.29 3.15 -11.21
C HIS A 755 -8.75 2.70 -11.05
N ALA A 756 -9.56 3.51 -10.36
CA ALA A 756 -10.97 3.27 -10.09
C ALA A 756 -11.87 3.43 -11.34
N GLY A 757 -11.43 4.21 -12.33
CA GLY A 757 -12.17 4.43 -13.57
C GLY A 757 -12.34 3.17 -14.43
N PRO A 758 -13.37 3.10 -15.29
CA PRO A 758 -13.78 1.90 -16.01
C PRO A 758 -12.68 1.27 -16.90
N ASP A 759 -11.79 2.09 -17.46
CA ASP A 759 -10.64 1.64 -18.28
C ASP A 759 -9.30 1.81 -17.54
N GLY A 760 -9.34 1.92 -16.21
CA GLY A 760 -8.16 2.13 -15.37
C GLY A 760 -7.70 3.58 -15.28
N GLN A 761 -8.58 4.55 -15.55
CA GLN A 761 -8.31 5.95 -15.24
C GLN A 761 -8.04 6.07 -13.73
N GLY A 762 -6.94 6.74 -13.38
CA GLY A 762 -6.53 6.92 -12.00
C GLY A 762 -6.94 8.28 -11.46
N CYS A 763 -7.17 8.34 -10.15
CA CYS A 763 -7.24 9.58 -9.40
C CYS A 763 -5.85 10.16 -9.10
N HIS A 764 -4.80 9.32 -9.06
CA HIS A 764 -3.42 9.76 -8.84
C HIS A 764 -2.92 10.62 -9.97
N TYR A 765 -2.27 11.73 -9.58
CA TYR A 765 -1.58 12.63 -10.48
C TYR A 765 -2.53 13.37 -11.44
N LEU A 766 -3.80 13.55 -11.08
CA LEU A 766 -4.73 14.36 -11.86
C LEU A 766 -4.18 15.79 -12.06
N PHE A 767 -3.66 16.37 -10.98
CA PHE A 767 -3.01 17.67 -11.02
C PHE A 767 -1.64 17.67 -11.70
N PHE A 768 -0.94 16.54 -11.73
CA PHE A 768 0.24 16.41 -12.59
C PHE A 768 -0.18 16.55 -14.05
N ASP A 769 -1.21 15.81 -14.47
CA ASP A 769 -1.72 15.83 -15.83
C ASP A 769 -2.24 17.22 -16.19
N TYR A 770 -3.02 17.86 -15.31
CA TYR A 770 -3.58 19.19 -15.53
C TYR A 770 -2.51 20.28 -15.62
N ALA A 771 -1.54 20.29 -14.70
CA ALA A 771 -0.46 21.26 -14.71
C ALA A 771 0.47 21.07 -15.91
N HIS A 772 0.79 19.84 -16.31
CA HIS A 772 1.61 19.61 -17.50
C HIS A 772 0.85 19.89 -18.80
N ALA A 773 -0.47 19.67 -18.84
CA ALA A 773 -1.30 20.12 -19.96
C ALA A 773 -1.33 21.65 -20.06
N ALA A 774 -1.44 22.36 -18.94
CA ALA A 774 -1.34 23.82 -18.88
C ALA A 774 0.04 24.34 -19.37
N LEU A 775 1.13 23.73 -18.92
CA LEU A 775 2.49 24.07 -19.37
C LEU A 775 2.72 23.73 -20.86
N ALA A 776 2.12 22.65 -21.34
CA ALA A 776 2.15 22.28 -22.75
C ALA A 776 1.41 23.30 -23.62
N GLU A 777 0.23 23.76 -23.18
CA GLU A 777 -0.51 24.83 -23.86
C GLU A 777 0.30 26.14 -23.89
N ALA A 778 0.90 26.52 -22.75
CA ALA A 778 1.73 27.72 -22.63
C ALA A 778 2.98 27.70 -23.53
N SER A 779 3.42 26.51 -23.95
CA SER A 779 4.55 26.33 -24.87
C SER A 779 4.17 26.47 -26.35
N LEU A 780 2.89 26.68 -26.65
CA LEU A 780 2.34 26.84 -27.99
C LEU A 780 1.84 28.28 -28.23
N ALA A 781 1.47 28.57 -29.48
CA ALA A 781 0.65 29.74 -29.76
C ALA A 781 -0.71 29.58 -29.02
N PRO A 782 -1.13 30.60 -28.24
CA PRO A 782 -2.34 30.56 -27.42
C PRO A 782 -3.58 30.05 -28.16
N ASP A 783 -4.27 29.08 -27.56
CA ASP A 783 -5.60 28.65 -27.99
C ASP A 783 -6.65 28.90 -26.89
N PRO A 784 -7.50 29.94 -27.04
CA PRO A 784 -8.46 30.32 -26.00
C PRO A 784 -9.41 29.20 -25.57
N GLU A 785 -9.82 28.32 -26.49
CA GLU A 785 -10.73 27.21 -26.19
C GLU A 785 -10.04 26.17 -25.30
N THR A 786 -8.85 25.70 -25.69
CA THR A 786 -8.02 24.80 -24.87
C THR A 786 -7.74 25.40 -23.49
N ARG A 787 -7.37 26.69 -23.41
CA ARG A 787 -7.11 27.37 -22.13
C ARG A 787 -8.33 27.41 -21.22
N THR A 788 -9.48 27.76 -21.78
CA THR A 788 -10.75 27.80 -21.04
C THR A 788 -11.06 26.44 -20.43
N ARG A 789 -10.98 25.38 -21.23
CA ARG A 789 -11.25 24.01 -20.78
C ARG A 789 -10.27 23.54 -19.71
N LEU A 790 -8.99 23.86 -19.84
CA LEU A 790 -7.99 23.53 -18.82
C LEU A 790 -8.22 24.28 -17.51
N LEU A 791 -8.59 25.57 -17.58
CA LEU A 791 -8.93 26.35 -16.39
C LEU A 791 -10.17 25.81 -15.68
N GLU A 792 -11.21 25.42 -16.43
CA GLU A 792 -12.41 24.80 -15.87
C GLU A 792 -12.07 23.52 -15.10
N LEU A 793 -11.25 22.63 -15.68
CA LEU A 793 -10.80 21.40 -15.01
C LEU A 793 -10.11 21.68 -13.67
N VAL A 794 -9.23 22.70 -13.61
CA VAL A 794 -8.55 23.08 -12.37
C VAL A 794 -9.55 23.69 -11.38
N LEU A 795 -10.40 24.62 -11.82
CA LEU A 795 -11.37 25.32 -10.97
C LEU A 795 -12.43 24.39 -10.37
N ASP A 796 -12.81 23.34 -11.09
CA ASP A 796 -13.74 22.31 -10.62
C ASP A 796 -13.18 21.54 -9.42
N CYS A 797 -11.86 21.55 -9.25
CA CYS A 797 -11.18 20.87 -8.15
C CYS A 797 -11.05 21.69 -6.86
N ARG A 798 -11.53 22.94 -6.85
CA ARG A 798 -11.38 23.86 -5.71
C ARG A 798 -12.20 23.39 -4.51
N GLN A 799 -11.61 23.46 -3.32
CA GLN A 799 -12.27 23.16 -2.05
C GLN A 799 -12.72 24.43 -1.32
N ILE A 800 -13.64 24.27 -0.36
CA ILE A 800 -14.25 25.39 0.37
C ILE A 800 -13.23 26.26 1.15
N ASP A 801 -12.13 25.66 1.61
CA ASP A 801 -11.03 26.33 2.31
C ASP A 801 -10.05 27.05 1.37
N GLY A 802 -10.31 27.00 0.06
CA GLY A 802 -9.45 27.61 -0.97
C GLY A 802 -8.32 26.71 -1.46
N ALA A 803 -8.13 25.53 -0.86
CA ALA A 803 -7.16 24.55 -1.30
C ALA A 803 -7.64 23.78 -2.54
N PHE A 804 -6.73 23.00 -3.10
CA PHE A 804 -7.00 21.99 -4.12
C PHE A 804 -6.44 20.66 -3.66
N LEU A 805 -7.21 19.58 -3.84
CA LEU A 805 -6.81 18.22 -3.51
C LEU A 805 -6.71 17.40 -4.79
N ASP A 806 -5.56 16.79 -5.02
CA ASP A 806 -5.35 15.82 -6.09
C ASP A 806 -5.89 14.44 -5.67
N THR A 807 -5.09 13.78 -4.83
CA THR A 807 -5.47 12.57 -4.12
C THR A 807 -5.18 12.75 -2.63
N PRO A 808 -5.90 12.01 -1.77
CA PRO A 808 -5.56 11.93 -0.36
C PRO A 808 -4.13 11.46 -0.09
N ILE A 809 -3.44 10.82 -1.04
CA ILE A 809 -2.04 10.37 -0.90
C ILE A 809 -1.04 11.52 -1.07
N LEU A 810 -1.25 12.43 -2.03
CA LEU A 810 -0.35 13.56 -2.27
C LEU A 810 -0.71 14.80 -1.45
N GLY A 811 -1.95 14.87 -0.95
CA GLY A 811 -2.41 15.90 -0.03
C GLY A 811 -2.71 17.25 -0.69
N LYS A 812 -3.21 18.19 0.12
CA LYS A 812 -3.68 19.50 -0.40
C LYS A 812 -2.54 20.42 -0.83
N ALA A 813 -1.37 20.32 -0.20
CA ALA A 813 -0.23 21.14 -0.56
C ALA A 813 0.23 20.88 -2.00
N TYR A 814 0.30 19.60 -2.39
CA TYR A 814 0.59 19.20 -3.76
C TYR A 814 -0.45 19.75 -4.75
N GLY A 815 -1.74 19.47 -4.50
CA GLY A 815 -2.82 19.90 -5.40
C GLY A 815 -2.89 21.41 -5.55
N THR A 816 -2.78 22.15 -4.44
CA THR A 816 -2.81 23.62 -4.42
C THR A 816 -1.62 24.22 -5.16
N ALA A 817 -0.41 23.69 -4.97
CA ALA A 817 0.77 24.17 -5.70
C ALA A 817 0.69 23.88 -7.21
N MET A 818 0.21 22.69 -7.60
CA MET A 818 0.00 22.37 -9.01
C MET A 818 -1.12 23.21 -9.65
N ALA A 819 -2.18 23.54 -8.90
CA ALA A 819 -3.22 24.46 -9.35
C ALA A 819 -2.65 25.85 -9.66
N LEU A 820 -1.82 26.39 -8.77
CA LEU A 820 -1.14 27.68 -8.98
C LEU A 820 -0.22 27.65 -10.22
N ILE A 821 0.59 26.59 -10.38
CA ILE A 821 1.42 26.40 -11.58
C ILE A 821 0.56 26.38 -12.85
N ALA A 822 -0.59 25.71 -12.82
CA ALA A 822 -1.52 25.67 -13.94
C ALA A 822 -2.15 27.05 -14.23
N PHE A 823 -2.58 27.77 -13.20
CA PHE A 823 -3.09 29.14 -13.34
C PHE A 823 -2.04 30.06 -13.96
N ASP A 824 -0.80 30.02 -13.49
CA ASP A 824 0.29 30.84 -14.02
C ASP A 824 0.61 30.51 -15.47
N ALA A 825 0.71 29.23 -15.82
CA ALA A 825 0.94 28.79 -17.18
C ALA A 825 -0.14 29.32 -18.13
N LEU A 826 -1.40 29.37 -17.66
CA LEU A 826 -2.56 29.82 -18.43
C LEU A 826 -2.84 31.34 -18.26
N ALA A 827 -2.07 32.07 -17.44
CA ALA A 827 -2.18 33.52 -17.28
C ALA A 827 -1.58 34.29 -18.47
N GLY A 828 -0.63 33.67 -19.18
CA GLY A 828 0.20 34.34 -20.19
C GLY A 828 -0.28 34.24 -21.63
N ALA A 829 -0.42 35.39 -22.28
CA ALA A 829 0.60 35.80 -23.24
C ALA A 829 1.22 37.09 -22.70
N HIS A 830 2.44 37.02 -22.17
CA HIS A 830 3.24 38.20 -21.84
C HIS A 830 4.05 38.64 -23.05
#